data_AF-A0A239FM64-F1
#
_entry.id   AF-A0A239FM64-F1
#
_cell.length_a   1.000
_cell.length_b   1.000
_cell.length_c   1.000
_cell.angle_alpha   90.00
_cell.angle_beta   90.00
_cell.angle_gamma   90.00
#
_symmetry.space_group_name_H-M   'P 1'
#
loop_
_entity.id
_entity.type
_entity.pdbx_description
1 polymer ?
#
loop_
_entity_poly.entity_id
_entity_poly.type
_entity_poly.pdbx_seq_one_letter_code
_entity_poly.pdbx_strand_id
1 'polypeptide(L)'
;MHDDLSLLLNSLNDAQRQAVAASLGRQLVLAGAGSGKTRVLVHRIAWLIQVENASPHSILSVTFTNKAAAEMRARIEQMLGASPAGMWVGTFHGLAHRLLRAHWQEAGLSENFQILDSDDQQRLVKRVIRELGLDEQRWPPRQAQWFINGQKDEGLRPQHTQPGGDLFLATMLKIYEAYETACARAGVIDFSELLLRALDLWRDKPGLLEHYQRRFRHILVDEFQDTNAVQYAWLRILAKGGDSLMVVGDDDQSIYGWRGAKIENIQQFSSDFADAEIIRLEQNYRSTAGILKAANALIANNQGRLGKELWTEDADGEPISLYAAFNEHDEARYVVESIEDALRKDGLKRSEIAILYRSNAQSRVLEEALLREKIPYRIYGGQRFFERAEIKNAMAYMRMLDGRGNDAALERIINVPARGIGEKTVETIREFARSNHVSMWEAIQLMVAGKLLPGRASGALAGFIELIENLAAKVREMPLHLMAQTVIEQSGLIAYHQAEKGEKAQARIENLEELVSAARSFENDEDDEQTPLQAFLGHASLEAGDTQAAEHEDSIQLMTLHSAKGLEFPQVFLVGVEEGLFPHKMSLEEPGRLEEERRLAYVGITRAMQKLVISYAETRRLYGSETYNKVSRFVREIPSALIQEVRLSNSVSRPFGGSSQGTSSSMFAGSEIPQTAFSLGQRVRHALFGEGTILNFEGSGAQARVQVNFEDEGSKWLMLSYAKLDAL
;
A
#
# COMPACT_ATOMS: atom_id res chain seq x y z
N MET A 1 -16.86 35.76 33.07
CA MET A 1 -17.08 34.32 32.84
C MET A 1 -15.76 33.63 33.11
N HIS A 2 -15.39 33.55 34.39
CA HIS A 2 -14.23 32.80 34.84
C HIS A 2 -14.66 31.35 35.06
N ASP A 3 -13.79 30.45 34.61
CA ASP A 3 -13.61 29.07 35.00
C ASP A 3 -14.77 28.10 34.78
N ASP A 4 -14.79 27.56 33.56
CA ASP A 4 -15.19 26.18 33.35
C ASP A 4 -13.97 25.35 32.89
N LEU A 5 -12.85 25.51 33.62
CA LEU A 5 -11.63 24.66 33.49
C LEU A 5 -12.00 23.16 33.58
N SER A 6 -13.07 22.86 34.30
CA SER A 6 -13.77 21.59 34.35
C SER A 6 -14.14 21.06 32.96
N LEU A 7 -14.69 21.88 32.05
CA LEU A 7 -15.09 21.41 30.71
C LEU A 7 -13.90 20.88 29.89
N LEU A 8 -12.70 21.45 30.06
CA LEU A 8 -11.51 21.01 29.36
C LEU A 8 -10.98 19.66 29.86
N LEU A 9 -11.18 19.32 31.13
CA LEU A 9 -10.58 18.13 31.76
C LEU A 9 -11.58 17.00 32.10
N ASN A 10 -12.88 17.32 32.23
CA ASN A 10 -13.90 16.36 32.68
C ASN A 10 -14.08 15.17 31.75
N SER A 11 -13.82 15.37 30.46
CA SER A 11 -14.05 14.37 29.43
C SER A 11 -12.82 13.50 29.12
N LEU A 12 -11.70 13.75 29.81
CA LEU A 12 -10.40 13.08 29.66
C LEU A 12 -10.15 12.11 30.82
N ASN A 13 -9.39 11.03 30.61
CA ASN A 13 -8.93 10.16 31.71
C ASN A 13 -7.72 10.75 32.45
N ASP A 14 -7.23 10.07 33.50
CA ASP A 14 -6.13 10.58 34.32
C ASP A 14 -4.83 10.80 33.52
N ALA A 15 -4.46 9.89 32.63
CA ALA A 15 -3.24 10.03 31.82
C ALA A 15 -3.37 11.15 30.77
N GLN A 16 -4.54 11.30 30.14
CA GLN A 16 -4.84 12.40 29.22
C GLN A 16 -4.89 13.74 29.97
N ARG A 17 -5.47 13.78 31.18
CA ARG A 17 -5.46 14.97 32.05
C ARG A 17 -4.03 15.34 32.43
N GLN A 18 -3.19 14.37 32.78
CA GLN A 18 -1.78 14.60 33.04
C GLN A 18 -1.10 15.21 31.81
N ALA A 19 -1.29 14.65 30.62
CA ALA A 19 -0.70 15.20 29.39
C ALA A 19 -1.20 16.62 29.06
N VAL A 20 -2.48 16.93 29.31
CA VAL A 20 -3.05 18.25 29.03
C VAL A 20 -2.65 19.30 30.07
N ALA A 21 -2.59 18.93 31.35
CA ALA A 21 -2.33 19.84 32.47
C ALA A 21 -0.86 19.86 32.92
N ALA A 22 0.02 19.08 32.28
CA ALA A 22 1.44 19.05 32.62
C ALA A 22 2.10 20.44 32.46
N SER A 23 3.09 20.72 33.31
CA SER A 23 3.83 21.99 33.29
C SER A 23 4.49 22.24 31.93
N LEU A 24 4.78 23.51 31.64
CA LEU A 24 5.56 23.88 30.46
C LEU A 24 6.92 23.17 30.49
N GLY A 25 7.27 22.52 29.38
CA GLY A 25 8.48 21.71 29.24
C GLY A 25 8.43 20.84 27.99
N ARG A 26 9.38 19.90 27.87
CA ARG A 26 9.37 18.89 26.81
C ARG A 26 8.57 17.67 27.25
N GLN A 27 7.69 17.20 26.39
CA GLN A 27 6.80 16.07 26.68
C GLN A 27 6.74 15.15 25.47
N LEU A 28 6.90 13.85 25.73
CA LEU A 28 6.67 12.79 24.76
C LEU A 28 5.44 12.01 25.20
N VAL A 29 4.35 12.13 24.46
CA VAL A 29 3.14 11.35 24.67
C VAL A 29 3.16 10.14 23.76
N LEU A 30 3.53 9.00 24.35
CA LEU A 30 3.48 7.70 23.70
C LEU A 30 2.08 7.15 23.81
N ALA A 31 1.36 7.16 22.71
CA ALA A 31 -0.05 6.85 22.71
C ALA A 31 -0.33 5.74 21.70
N GLY A 32 -0.99 4.67 22.15
CA GLY A 32 -1.34 3.58 21.23
C GLY A 32 -2.51 3.94 20.31
N ALA A 33 -2.94 2.97 19.49
CA ALA A 33 -4.12 3.12 18.65
C ALA A 33 -5.34 3.48 19.50
N GLY A 34 -6.19 4.40 19.03
CA GLY A 34 -7.50 4.69 19.63
C GLY A 34 -7.47 5.27 21.06
N SER A 35 -6.32 5.72 21.57
CA SER A 35 -6.18 6.29 22.91
C SER A 35 -6.46 7.79 23.01
N GLY A 36 -6.90 8.41 21.91
CA GLY A 36 -7.28 9.84 21.88
C GLY A 36 -6.13 10.82 21.63
N LYS A 37 -5.05 10.43 20.93
CA LYS A 37 -3.89 11.27 20.53
C LYS A 37 -4.26 12.70 20.12
N THR A 38 -5.04 12.82 19.06
CA THR A 38 -5.46 14.12 18.50
C THR A 38 -6.34 14.89 19.47
N ARG A 39 -7.13 14.20 20.31
CA ARG A 39 -7.94 14.83 21.35
C ARG A 39 -7.06 15.48 22.41
N VAL A 40 -6.05 14.77 22.90
CA VAL A 40 -5.08 15.32 23.87
C VAL A 40 -4.38 16.56 23.31
N LEU A 41 -3.95 16.53 22.04
CA LEU A 41 -3.35 17.70 21.38
C LEU A 41 -4.28 18.91 21.32
N VAL A 42 -5.54 18.70 20.91
CA VAL A 42 -6.53 19.79 20.83
C VAL A 42 -6.83 20.37 22.21
N HIS A 43 -7.04 19.53 23.21
CA HIS A 43 -7.27 19.97 24.59
C HIS A 43 -6.04 20.69 25.18
N ARG A 44 -4.81 20.25 24.86
CA ARG A 44 -3.59 20.94 25.27
C ARG A 44 -3.50 22.34 24.66
N ILE A 45 -3.84 22.51 23.38
CA ILE A 45 -3.85 23.84 22.74
C ILE A 45 -4.86 24.75 23.46
N ALA A 46 -6.05 24.25 23.76
CA ALA A 46 -7.06 25.01 24.50
C ALA A 46 -6.57 25.36 25.92
N TRP A 47 -5.91 24.43 26.62
CA TRP A 47 -5.31 24.65 27.93
C TRP A 47 -4.24 25.74 27.90
N LEU A 48 -3.32 25.70 26.93
CA LEU A 48 -2.28 26.71 26.78
C LEU A 48 -2.87 28.12 26.59
N ILE A 49 -3.95 28.25 25.83
CA ILE A 49 -4.59 29.55 25.57
C ILE A 49 -5.38 30.03 26.79
N GLN A 50 -6.17 29.17 27.43
CA GLN A 50 -7.10 29.57 28.49
C GLN A 50 -6.46 29.63 29.88
N VAL A 51 -5.52 28.73 30.19
CA VAL A 51 -4.92 28.59 31.53
C VAL A 51 -3.55 29.23 31.60
N GLU A 52 -2.66 28.85 30.68
CA GLU A 52 -1.30 29.42 30.61
C GLU A 52 -1.28 30.82 29.98
N ASN A 53 -2.44 31.34 29.55
CA ASN A 53 -2.60 32.64 28.89
C ASN A 53 -1.66 32.83 27.69
N ALA A 54 -1.33 31.74 26.97
CA ALA A 54 -0.47 31.77 25.81
C ALA A 54 -1.19 32.48 24.65
N SER A 55 -0.46 33.35 23.94
CA SER A 55 -0.98 33.97 22.72
C SER A 55 -1.18 32.89 21.64
N PRO A 56 -2.30 32.87 20.90
CA PRO A 56 -2.47 31.95 19.76
C PRO A 56 -1.35 32.06 18.71
N HIS A 57 -0.74 33.24 18.57
CA HIS A 57 0.41 33.46 17.68
C HIS A 57 1.69 32.72 18.10
N SER A 58 1.74 32.28 19.37
CA SER A 58 2.89 31.57 19.94
C SER A 58 2.80 30.06 19.86
N ILE A 59 1.69 29.54 19.33
CA ILE A 59 1.43 28.11 19.19
C ILE A 59 1.68 27.69 17.74
N LEU A 60 2.49 26.65 17.60
CA LEU A 60 2.76 25.94 16.35
C LEU A 60 2.29 24.50 16.50
N SER A 61 1.34 24.07 15.68
CA SER A 61 0.89 22.69 15.60
C SER A 61 1.20 22.09 14.23
N VAL A 62 1.94 20.98 14.23
CA VAL A 62 2.44 20.31 13.03
C VAL A 62 1.85 18.91 12.94
N THR A 63 1.36 18.53 11.76
CA THR A 63 0.88 17.17 11.47
C THR A 63 1.46 16.64 10.16
N PHE A 64 1.32 15.34 9.90
CA PHE A 64 1.83 14.74 8.67
C PHE A 64 0.94 15.00 7.45
N THR A 65 -0.39 15.05 7.62
CA THR A 65 -1.34 15.13 6.48
C THR A 65 -2.20 16.40 6.51
N ASN A 66 -2.57 16.89 5.32
CA ASN A 66 -3.45 18.07 5.20
C ASN A 66 -4.84 17.81 5.81
N LYS A 67 -5.35 16.57 5.72
CA LYS A 67 -6.63 16.17 6.34
C LYS A 67 -6.56 16.28 7.86
N ALA A 68 -5.50 15.73 8.47
CA ALA A 68 -5.30 15.84 9.92
C ALA A 68 -5.15 17.29 10.38
N ALA A 69 -4.43 18.12 9.62
CA ALA A 69 -4.32 19.55 9.93
C ALA A 69 -5.67 20.28 9.85
N ALA A 70 -6.50 19.99 8.83
CA ALA A 70 -7.83 20.58 8.68
C ALA A 70 -8.79 20.14 9.79
N GLU A 71 -8.78 18.85 10.11
CA GLU A 71 -9.59 18.28 11.19
C GLU A 71 -9.19 18.85 12.56
N MET A 72 -7.89 18.90 12.85
CA MET A 72 -7.36 19.52 14.07
C MET A 72 -7.80 20.97 14.18
N ARG A 73 -7.72 21.75 13.09
CA ARG A 73 -8.19 23.13 13.07
C ARG A 73 -9.68 23.25 13.37
N ALA A 74 -10.52 22.43 12.75
CA ALA A 74 -11.96 22.42 13.00
C ALA A 74 -12.29 22.06 14.46
N ARG A 75 -11.61 21.07 15.04
CA ARG A 75 -11.78 20.69 16.44
C ARG A 75 -11.35 21.80 17.40
N ILE A 76 -10.27 22.52 17.11
CA ILE A 76 -9.82 23.66 17.90
C ILE A 76 -10.82 24.82 17.82
N GLU A 77 -11.34 25.11 16.62
CA GLU A 77 -12.37 26.14 16.42
C GLU A 77 -13.64 25.86 17.21
N GLN A 78 -14.11 24.61 17.19
CA GLN A 78 -15.26 24.18 17.98
C GLN A 78 -15.02 24.31 19.49
N MET A 79 -13.82 23.98 19.96
CA MET A 79 -13.50 24.02 21.39
C MET A 79 -13.30 25.45 21.92
N LEU A 80 -12.67 26.33 21.15
CA LEU A 80 -12.43 27.72 21.55
C LEU A 80 -13.62 28.64 21.26
N GLY A 81 -14.58 28.22 20.43
CA GLY A 81 -15.73 29.03 20.00
C GLY A 81 -15.34 30.24 19.13
N ALA A 82 -14.09 30.31 18.68
CA ALA A 82 -13.53 31.39 17.87
C ALA A 82 -12.51 30.82 16.88
N SER A 83 -12.33 31.48 15.74
CA SER A 83 -11.26 31.09 14.82
C SER A 83 -9.90 31.37 15.47
N PRO A 84 -8.95 30.41 15.47
CA PRO A 84 -7.61 30.60 16.00
C PRO A 84 -6.78 31.46 15.04
N ALA A 85 -7.22 32.70 14.85
CA ALA A 85 -6.55 33.68 14.02
C ALA A 85 -5.14 33.92 14.57
N GLY A 86 -4.13 33.60 13.77
CA GLY A 86 -2.72 33.82 14.14
C GLY A 86 -1.92 32.57 14.51
N MET A 87 -2.60 31.48 14.88
CA MET A 87 -1.95 30.19 15.15
C MET A 87 -1.49 29.52 13.86
N TRP A 88 -0.36 28.82 13.92
CA TRP A 88 0.15 28.06 12.80
C TRP A 88 -0.24 26.59 12.97
N VAL A 89 -1.20 26.14 12.17
CA VAL A 89 -1.61 24.73 12.10
C VAL A 89 -1.45 24.29 10.66
N GLY A 90 -0.67 23.23 10.43
CA GLY A 90 -0.41 22.75 9.08
C GLY A 90 0.52 21.55 9.04
N THR A 91 0.90 21.16 7.82
CA THR A 91 1.91 20.13 7.59
C THR A 91 3.31 20.71 7.59
N PHE A 92 4.33 19.87 7.81
CA PHE A 92 5.74 20.29 7.70
C PHE A 92 6.02 21.06 6.39
N HIS A 93 5.57 20.52 5.26
CA HIS A 93 5.75 21.14 3.96
C HIS A 93 4.98 22.45 3.81
N GLY A 94 3.73 22.52 4.29
CA GLY A 94 2.93 23.75 4.25
C GLY A 94 3.53 24.87 5.09
N LEU A 95 4.07 24.54 6.27
CA LEU A 95 4.69 25.49 7.18
C LEU A 95 6.08 25.92 6.70
N ALA A 96 6.88 24.98 6.17
CA ALA A 96 8.13 25.29 5.51
C ALA A 96 7.87 26.22 4.30
N HIS A 97 6.93 25.89 3.41
CA HIS A 97 6.57 26.75 2.29
C HIS A 97 6.17 28.16 2.74
N ARG A 98 5.35 28.30 3.80
CA ARG A 98 4.98 29.59 4.37
C ARG A 98 6.19 30.38 4.89
N LEU A 99 7.11 29.72 5.59
CA LEU A 99 8.36 30.33 6.07
C LEU A 99 9.22 30.81 4.90
N LEU A 100 9.40 29.95 3.89
CA LEU A 100 10.22 30.21 2.72
C LEU A 100 9.67 31.32 1.83
N ARG A 101 8.35 31.49 1.77
CA ARG A 101 7.68 32.60 1.09
C ARG A 101 7.83 33.92 1.83
N ALA A 102 7.79 33.90 3.16
CA ALA A 102 7.99 35.10 3.97
C ALA A 102 9.43 35.61 3.93
N HIS A 103 10.41 34.69 3.85
CA HIS A 103 11.86 34.98 3.89
C HIS A 103 12.55 34.47 2.62
N TRP A 104 11.97 34.80 1.47
CA TRP A 104 12.47 34.32 0.19
C TRP A 104 13.87 34.85 -0.11
N GLN A 105 14.17 36.08 0.29
CA GLN A 105 15.47 36.74 0.10
C GLN A 105 16.56 36.09 0.96
N GLU A 106 16.30 35.91 2.25
CA GLU A 106 17.29 35.40 3.22
C GLU A 106 17.73 33.98 2.89
N ALA A 107 16.82 33.20 2.32
CA ALA A 107 17.09 31.83 1.96
C ALA A 107 17.42 31.67 0.46
N GLY A 108 17.68 32.77 -0.26
CA GLY A 108 18.25 32.77 -1.62
C GLY A 108 17.35 32.21 -2.73
N LEU A 109 16.02 32.36 -2.63
CA LEU A 109 15.09 32.00 -3.71
C LEU A 109 14.56 33.24 -4.41
N SER A 110 13.82 33.05 -5.50
CA SER A 110 12.99 34.09 -6.09
C SER A 110 11.70 34.30 -5.28
N GLU A 111 11.14 35.52 -5.30
CA GLU A 111 9.88 35.85 -4.62
C GLU A 111 8.73 34.90 -5.00
N ASN A 112 8.69 34.54 -6.28
CA ASN A 112 7.70 33.65 -6.87
C ASN A 112 8.28 32.30 -7.29
N PHE A 113 9.11 31.70 -6.44
CA PHE A 113 9.65 30.37 -6.72
C PHE A 113 8.50 29.37 -6.98
N GLN A 114 8.68 28.52 -7.98
CA GLN A 114 7.73 27.47 -8.33
C GLN A 114 8.12 26.16 -7.64
N ILE A 115 7.12 25.43 -7.15
CA ILE A 115 7.32 24.09 -6.60
C ILE A 115 7.19 23.09 -7.74
N LEU A 116 8.20 22.25 -7.92
CA LEU A 116 8.19 21.13 -8.86
C LEU A 116 7.40 19.97 -8.28
N ASP A 117 6.53 19.39 -9.09
CA ASP A 117 5.97 18.09 -8.81
C ASP A 117 6.95 16.97 -9.18
N SER A 118 6.56 15.71 -8.91
CA SER A 118 7.42 14.56 -9.18
C SER A 118 7.73 14.37 -10.66
N ASP A 119 6.81 14.69 -11.56
CA ASP A 119 7.00 14.47 -13.00
C ASP A 119 7.90 15.56 -13.60
N ASP A 120 7.72 16.81 -13.18
CA ASP A 120 8.56 17.94 -13.57
C ASP A 120 9.98 17.81 -12.99
N GLN A 121 10.12 17.33 -11.76
CA GLN A 121 11.42 16.95 -11.20
C GLN A 121 12.10 15.89 -12.08
N GLN A 122 11.38 14.82 -12.46
CA GLN A 122 11.93 13.76 -13.32
C GLN A 122 12.37 14.31 -14.69
N ARG A 123 11.58 15.20 -15.30
CA ARG A 123 11.91 15.85 -16.58
C ARG A 123 13.17 16.71 -16.48
N LEU A 124 13.34 17.44 -15.38
CA LEU A 124 14.52 18.26 -15.15
C LEU A 124 15.76 17.39 -14.93
N VAL A 125 15.67 16.35 -14.11
CA VAL A 125 16.75 15.37 -13.91
C VAL A 125 17.16 14.73 -15.24
N LYS A 126 16.18 14.37 -16.10
CA LYS A 126 16.45 13.84 -17.44
C LYS A 126 17.25 14.81 -18.31
N ARG A 127 16.94 16.11 -18.24
CA ARG A 127 17.69 17.14 -18.97
C ARG A 127 19.13 17.25 -18.45
N VAL A 128 19.31 17.25 -17.12
CA VAL A 128 20.62 17.30 -16.47
C VAL A 128 21.49 16.10 -16.86
N ILE A 129 20.94 14.89 -16.86
CA ILE A 129 21.65 13.67 -17.27
C ILE A 129 22.17 13.79 -18.72
N ARG A 130 21.36 14.35 -19.63
CA ARG A 130 21.78 14.61 -21.02
C ARG A 130 22.88 15.66 -21.11
N GLU A 131 22.77 16.75 -20.35
CA GLU A 131 23.78 17.82 -20.32
C GLU A 131 25.13 17.34 -19.79
N LEU A 132 25.12 16.37 -18.86
CA LEU A 132 26.32 15.71 -18.34
C LEU A 132 26.90 14.66 -19.31
N GLY A 133 26.27 14.40 -20.45
CA GLY A 133 26.70 13.38 -21.42
C GLY A 133 26.55 11.94 -20.90
N LEU A 134 25.66 11.71 -19.93
CA LEU A 134 25.39 10.40 -19.36
C LEU A 134 24.29 9.68 -20.16
N ASP A 135 24.43 8.35 -20.28
CA ASP A 135 23.43 7.50 -20.95
C ASP A 135 22.20 7.28 -20.06
N GLU A 136 21.01 7.60 -20.58
CA GLU A 136 19.71 7.42 -19.90
C GLU A 136 19.39 5.96 -19.56
N GLN A 137 19.88 5.00 -20.35
CA GLN A 137 19.64 3.58 -20.09
C GLN A 137 20.47 3.09 -18.91
N ARG A 138 21.73 3.55 -18.83
CA ARG A 138 22.63 3.21 -17.73
C ARG A 138 22.30 3.98 -16.45
N TRP A 139 21.81 5.21 -16.57
CA TRP A 139 21.45 6.10 -15.47
C TRP A 139 19.99 6.56 -15.61
N PRO A 140 19.02 5.73 -15.19
CA PRO A 140 17.61 6.09 -15.31
C PRO A 140 17.30 7.38 -14.51
N PRO A 141 16.65 8.39 -15.11
CA PRO A 141 16.30 9.65 -14.42
C PRO A 141 15.48 9.45 -13.15
N ARG A 142 14.60 8.44 -13.11
CA ARG A 142 13.82 8.09 -11.91
C ARG A 142 14.72 7.62 -10.76
N GLN A 143 15.76 6.84 -11.06
CA GLN A 143 16.69 6.37 -10.04
C GLN A 143 17.49 7.54 -9.45
N ALA A 144 17.93 8.47 -10.29
CA ALA A 144 18.60 9.68 -9.82
C ALA A 144 17.66 10.57 -8.98
N GLN A 145 16.41 10.75 -9.40
CA GLN A 145 15.40 11.48 -8.62
C GLN A 145 15.20 10.88 -7.23
N TRP A 146 15.08 9.56 -7.13
CA TRP A 146 14.92 8.86 -5.86
C TRP A 146 16.13 9.02 -4.96
N PHE A 147 17.33 8.88 -5.53
CA PHE A 147 18.57 9.12 -4.81
C PHE A 147 18.61 10.55 -4.26
N ILE A 148 18.29 11.55 -5.09
CA ILE A 148 18.26 12.96 -4.68
C ILE A 148 17.27 13.18 -3.54
N ASN A 149 16.03 12.71 -3.67
CA ASN A 149 15.01 12.88 -2.62
C ASN A 149 15.39 12.18 -1.32
N GLY A 150 15.93 10.96 -1.40
CA GLY A 150 16.42 10.24 -0.22
C GLY A 150 17.56 10.96 0.49
N GLN A 151 18.52 11.53 -0.26
CA GLN A 151 19.60 12.35 0.34
C GLN A 151 19.03 13.61 0.99
N LYS A 152 18.06 14.28 0.35
CA LYS A 152 17.41 15.47 0.91
C LYS A 152 16.60 15.16 2.17
N ASP A 153 15.92 14.02 2.22
CA ASP A 153 15.14 13.59 3.40
C ASP A 153 16.04 13.26 4.61
N GLU A 154 17.31 12.88 4.36
CA GLU A 154 18.38 12.75 5.35
C GLU A 154 19.07 14.08 5.70
N GLY A 155 18.79 15.14 4.95
CA GLY A 155 19.40 16.46 5.13
C GLY A 155 20.81 16.57 4.55
N LEU A 156 21.16 15.68 3.63
CA LEU A 156 22.47 15.61 3.01
C LEU A 156 22.49 16.39 1.69
N ARG A 157 23.34 17.42 1.64
CA ARG A 157 23.70 18.13 0.40
C ARG A 157 24.80 17.35 -0.34
N PRO A 158 25.00 17.56 -1.66
CA PRO A 158 26.03 16.87 -2.43
C PRO A 158 27.44 16.99 -1.80
N GLN A 159 27.70 18.11 -1.11
CA GLN A 159 28.97 18.42 -0.47
C GLN A 159 29.22 17.63 0.83
N HIS A 160 28.18 17.08 1.46
CA HIS A 160 28.29 16.36 2.74
C HIS A 160 28.72 14.90 2.56
N THR A 161 28.64 14.36 1.34
CA THR A 161 28.88 12.94 1.06
C THR A 161 30.15 12.76 0.24
N GLN A 162 31.12 12.03 0.77
CA GLN A 162 32.32 11.65 0.01
C GLN A 162 32.10 10.31 -0.69
N PRO A 163 32.39 10.18 -2.00
CA PRO A 163 32.02 8.99 -2.76
C PRO A 163 32.80 7.70 -2.42
N GLY A 164 33.74 7.69 -1.48
CA GLY A 164 34.35 6.46 -0.93
C GLY A 164 34.97 5.47 -1.92
N GLY A 165 35.15 5.83 -3.19
CA GLY A 165 35.61 4.95 -4.26
C GLY A 165 34.51 4.29 -5.11
N ASP A 166 33.22 4.47 -4.76
CA ASP A 166 32.11 3.94 -5.54
C ASP A 166 31.79 4.86 -6.74
N LEU A 167 31.99 4.34 -7.95
CA LEU A 167 31.69 5.04 -9.19
C LEU A 167 30.18 5.36 -9.33
N PHE A 168 29.32 4.50 -8.78
CA PHE A 168 27.88 4.73 -8.78
C PHE A 168 27.51 5.93 -7.93
N LEU A 169 27.93 5.94 -6.67
CA LEU A 169 27.72 7.06 -5.76
C LEU A 169 28.34 8.36 -6.31
N ALA A 170 29.57 8.31 -6.83
CA ALA A 170 30.23 9.49 -7.41
C ALA A 170 29.44 10.09 -8.58
N THR A 171 28.86 9.26 -9.45
CA THR A 171 28.07 9.72 -10.59
C THR A 171 26.73 10.30 -10.14
N MET A 172 26.07 9.66 -9.17
CA MET A 172 24.81 10.15 -8.61
C MET A 172 24.98 11.50 -7.89
N LEU A 173 26.09 11.70 -7.17
CA LEU A 173 26.41 12.99 -6.55
C LEU A 173 26.62 14.10 -7.58
N LYS A 174 27.29 13.81 -8.72
CA LYS A 174 27.43 14.76 -9.82
C LYS A 174 26.09 15.13 -10.45
N ILE A 175 25.20 14.16 -10.65
CA ILE A 175 23.84 14.41 -11.13
C ILE A 175 23.10 15.30 -10.12
N TYR A 176 23.24 15.03 -8.83
CA TYR A 176 22.59 15.81 -7.78
C TYR A 176 23.09 17.26 -7.75
N GLU A 177 24.40 17.50 -7.81
CA GLU A 177 24.99 18.85 -7.86
C GLU A 177 24.53 19.65 -9.10
N ALA A 178 24.54 19.00 -10.27
CA ALA A 178 24.09 19.62 -11.50
C ALA A 178 22.58 19.91 -11.48
N TYR A 179 21.79 19.04 -10.84
CA TYR A 179 20.36 19.24 -10.63
C TYR A 179 20.07 20.44 -9.73
N GLU A 180 20.75 20.59 -8.60
CA GLU A 180 20.57 21.77 -7.73
C GLU A 180 20.95 23.07 -8.45
N THR A 181 22.02 23.04 -9.24
CA THR A 181 22.44 24.19 -10.06
C THR A 181 21.36 24.56 -11.09
N ALA A 182 20.74 23.57 -11.73
CA ALA A 182 19.66 23.78 -12.68
C ALA A 182 18.40 24.35 -12.00
N CYS A 183 18.03 23.82 -10.83
CA CYS A 183 16.92 24.33 -10.03
C CYS A 183 17.13 25.79 -9.60
N ALA A 184 18.32 26.12 -9.10
CA ALA A 184 18.67 27.48 -8.69
C ALA A 184 18.61 28.47 -9.85
N ARG A 185 19.12 28.09 -11.04
CA ARG A 185 19.04 28.92 -12.26
C ARG A 185 17.61 29.15 -12.73
N ALA A 186 16.75 28.15 -12.61
CA ALA A 186 15.35 28.25 -13.00
C ALA A 186 14.46 28.90 -11.93
N GLY A 187 14.97 29.11 -10.71
CA GLY A 187 14.19 29.64 -9.59
C GLY A 187 13.08 28.68 -9.14
N VAL A 188 13.32 27.38 -9.24
CA VAL A 188 12.37 26.32 -8.88
C VAL A 188 12.92 25.49 -7.72
N ILE A 189 12.04 24.91 -6.93
CA ILE A 189 12.38 24.00 -5.83
C ILE A 189 11.50 22.76 -5.88
N ASP A 190 12.03 21.61 -5.49
CA ASP A 190 11.22 20.40 -5.33
C ASP A 190 10.60 20.30 -3.93
N PHE A 191 9.83 19.24 -3.71
CA PHE A 191 9.09 19.04 -2.47
C PHE A 191 10.01 18.78 -1.27
N SER A 192 11.05 17.95 -1.43
CA SER A 192 12.03 17.67 -0.36
C SER A 192 12.91 18.89 -0.06
N GLU A 193 13.16 19.73 -1.06
CA GLU A 193 13.89 20.99 -0.92
C GLU A 193 13.19 21.99 -0.02
N LEU A 194 11.85 21.99 0.04
CA LEU A 194 11.10 22.86 0.94
C LEU A 194 11.56 22.69 2.39
N LEU A 195 11.73 21.44 2.82
CA LEU A 195 12.11 21.12 4.20
C LEU A 195 13.60 21.40 4.43
N LEU A 196 14.46 20.96 3.51
CA LEU A 196 15.90 21.11 3.68
C LEU A 196 16.34 22.58 3.60
N ARG A 197 15.78 23.38 2.68
CA ARG A 197 16.04 24.82 2.58
C ARG A 197 15.48 25.58 3.78
N ALA A 198 14.38 25.13 4.38
CA ALA A 198 13.88 25.70 5.63
C ALA A 198 14.81 25.38 6.81
N LEU A 199 15.39 24.18 6.85
CA LEU A 199 16.40 23.80 7.85
C LEU A 199 17.69 24.61 7.67
N ASP A 200 18.17 24.77 6.43
CA ASP A 200 19.34 25.58 6.10
C ASP A 200 19.13 27.05 6.51
N LEU A 201 17.95 27.61 6.24
CA LEU A 201 17.60 28.97 6.65
C LEU A 201 17.74 29.18 8.16
N TRP A 202 17.30 28.22 8.98
CA TRP A 202 17.46 28.31 10.42
C TRP A 202 18.89 28.15 10.91
N ARG A 203 19.65 27.25 10.29
CA ARG A 203 21.07 27.05 10.62
C ARG A 203 21.91 28.28 10.26
N ASP A 204 21.68 28.87 9.09
CA ASP A 204 22.56 29.88 8.51
C ASP A 204 22.16 31.31 8.91
N LYS A 205 20.91 31.53 9.38
CA LYS A 205 20.39 32.83 9.85
C LYS A 205 19.92 32.76 11.31
N PRO A 206 20.84 32.80 12.29
CA PRO A 206 20.50 32.64 13.71
C PRO A 206 19.54 33.73 14.23
N GLY A 207 19.62 34.96 13.74
CA GLY A 207 18.70 36.04 14.14
C GLY A 207 17.25 35.78 13.73
N LEU A 208 17.04 35.11 12.58
CA LEU A 208 15.71 34.73 12.13
C LEU A 208 15.18 33.55 12.95
N LEU A 209 16.05 32.57 13.23
CA LEU A 209 15.73 31.46 14.13
C LEU A 209 15.29 31.98 15.50
N GLU A 210 16.03 32.92 16.09
CA GLU A 210 15.68 33.50 17.39
C GLU A 210 14.33 34.22 17.38
N HIS A 211 14.00 34.95 16.30
CA HIS A 211 12.68 35.55 16.14
C HIS A 211 11.57 34.48 16.18
N TYR A 212 11.74 33.37 15.46
CA TYR A 212 10.76 32.29 15.43
C TYR A 212 10.72 31.45 16.70
N GLN A 213 11.83 31.28 17.40
CA GLN A 213 11.87 30.63 18.72
C GLN A 213 11.12 31.47 19.78
N ARG A 214 11.32 32.80 19.77
CA ARG A 214 10.59 33.71 20.67
C ARG A 214 9.10 33.79 20.35
N ARG A 215 8.76 33.65 19.06
CA ARG A 215 7.38 33.57 18.58
C ARG A 215 6.77 32.24 19.00
N PHE A 216 7.28 31.12 18.49
CA PHE A 216 6.75 29.77 18.72
C PHE A 216 7.27 29.20 20.04
N ARG A 217 6.71 29.69 21.13
CA ARG A 217 7.01 29.21 22.48
C ARG A 217 6.44 27.82 22.74
N HIS A 218 5.33 27.49 22.10
CA HIS A 218 4.66 26.20 22.26
C HIS A 218 4.59 25.47 20.92
N ILE A 219 5.29 24.34 20.83
CA ILE A 219 5.34 23.50 19.64
C ILE A 219 4.63 22.18 19.95
N LEU A 220 3.69 21.81 19.10
CA LEU A 220 2.94 20.56 19.20
C LEU A 220 3.09 19.78 17.89
N VAL A 221 3.39 18.49 18.01
CA VAL A 221 3.62 17.62 16.85
C VAL A 221 2.76 16.37 16.99
N ASP A 222 1.94 16.10 15.98
CA ASP A 222 1.16 14.87 15.85
C ASP A 222 1.86 13.87 14.91
N GLU A 223 1.55 12.58 15.06
CA GLU A 223 2.09 11.48 14.25
C GLU A 223 3.63 11.49 14.13
N PHE A 224 4.33 11.73 15.24
CA PHE A 224 5.77 11.91 15.25
C PHE A 224 6.58 10.71 14.73
N GLN A 225 6.01 9.50 14.80
CA GLN A 225 6.62 8.28 14.27
C GLN A 225 6.79 8.28 12.74
N ASP A 226 6.06 9.16 12.03
CA ASP A 226 6.12 9.29 10.57
C ASP A 226 7.14 10.36 10.14
N THR A 227 7.89 10.94 11.08
CA THR A 227 8.87 11.99 10.76
C THR A 227 10.13 11.43 10.11
N ASN A 228 10.67 12.17 9.13
CA ASN A 228 11.99 11.91 8.56
C ASN A 228 13.10 12.67 9.34
N ALA A 229 14.36 12.45 8.96
CA ALA A 229 15.50 13.05 9.67
C ALA A 229 15.51 14.59 9.58
N VAL A 230 15.19 15.17 8.42
CA VAL A 230 15.10 16.64 8.28
C VAL A 230 13.98 17.25 9.11
N GLN A 231 12.79 16.65 9.13
CA GLN A 231 11.66 17.11 9.94
C GLN A 231 12.00 17.07 11.43
N TYR A 232 12.68 16.01 11.88
CA TYR A 232 13.16 15.92 13.25
C TYR A 232 14.22 16.99 13.55
N ALA A 233 15.22 17.16 12.68
CA ALA A 233 16.25 18.20 12.84
C ALA A 233 15.64 19.62 12.87
N TRP A 234 14.64 19.87 12.04
CA TRP A 234 13.85 21.09 12.02
C TRP A 234 13.22 21.34 13.40
N LEU A 235 12.42 20.39 13.91
CA LEU A 235 11.80 20.51 15.23
C LEU A 235 12.82 20.71 16.34
N ARG A 236 13.94 19.97 16.31
CA ARG A 236 14.97 20.05 17.34
C ARG A 236 15.61 21.43 17.43
N ILE A 237 15.91 22.07 16.29
CA ILE A 237 16.49 23.42 16.28
C ILE A 237 15.49 24.46 16.78
N LEU A 238 14.22 24.34 16.36
CA LEU A 238 13.19 25.28 16.79
C LEU A 238 12.87 25.13 18.29
N ALA A 239 12.79 23.91 18.80
CA ALA A 239 12.43 23.63 20.19
C ALA A 239 13.50 23.99 21.22
N LYS A 240 14.78 24.14 20.83
CA LYS A 240 15.86 24.54 21.74
C LYS A 240 15.62 25.90 22.40
N GLY A 241 14.95 26.83 21.71
CA GLY A 241 14.62 28.15 22.24
C GLY A 241 13.17 28.33 22.69
N GLY A 242 12.34 27.27 22.60
CA GLY A 242 10.93 27.32 22.99
C GLY A 242 10.71 26.91 24.45
N ASP A 243 9.60 27.38 25.03
CA ASP A 243 9.21 27.10 26.42
C ASP A 243 8.61 25.71 26.58
N SER A 244 7.90 25.19 25.57
CA SER A 244 7.33 23.84 25.60
C SER A 244 7.31 23.16 24.24
N LEU A 245 7.64 21.86 24.25
CA LEU A 245 7.52 20.98 23.09
C LEU A 245 6.71 19.75 23.49
N MET A 246 5.56 19.53 22.86
CA MET A 246 4.76 18.33 23.03
C MET A 246 4.78 17.52 21.74
N VAL A 247 5.24 16.29 21.85
CA VAL A 247 5.31 15.36 20.72
C VAL A 247 4.41 14.18 21.01
N VAL A 248 3.49 13.89 20.10
CA VAL A 248 2.57 12.76 20.20
C VAL A 248 2.88 11.77 19.09
N GLY A 249 3.06 10.51 19.46
CA GLY A 249 3.44 9.48 18.50
C GLY A 249 3.15 8.07 18.99
N ASP A 250 3.22 7.15 18.02
CA ASP A 250 2.95 5.74 18.21
C ASP A 250 3.96 4.92 17.40
N ASP A 251 5.01 4.43 18.05
CA ASP A 251 6.06 3.59 17.44
C ASP A 251 5.49 2.36 16.71
N ASP A 252 4.43 1.76 17.27
CA ASP A 252 3.73 0.62 16.69
C ASP A 252 2.90 0.97 15.43
N GLN A 253 2.73 2.26 15.07
CA GLN A 253 2.02 2.72 13.86
C GLN A 253 2.90 3.43 12.83
N SER A 254 4.22 3.29 12.92
CA SER A 254 5.10 3.76 11.84
C SER A 254 5.05 2.74 10.69
N ILE A 255 4.51 3.18 9.54
CA ILE A 255 4.27 2.33 8.35
C ILE A 255 4.70 3.02 7.05
N TYR A 256 5.46 4.12 7.17
CA TYR A 256 5.96 4.91 6.04
C TYR A 256 7.50 4.87 5.98
N GLY A 257 8.13 3.76 6.38
CA GLY A 257 9.58 3.61 6.31
C GLY A 257 10.12 3.76 4.88
N TRP A 258 9.36 3.29 3.90
CA TRP A 258 9.64 3.50 2.47
C TRP A 258 9.59 4.97 2.01
N ARG A 259 9.01 5.88 2.80
CA ARG A 259 9.06 7.35 2.59
C ARG A 259 10.14 8.04 3.42
N GLY A 260 11.05 7.28 4.03
CA GLY A 260 12.14 7.82 4.86
C GLY A 260 11.73 8.15 6.30
N ALA A 261 10.56 7.69 6.77
CA ALA A 261 10.19 7.82 8.18
C ALA A 261 11.10 6.95 9.06
N LYS A 262 11.59 7.52 10.16
CA LYS A 262 12.53 6.86 11.08
C LYS A 262 11.93 6.70 12.46
N ILE A 263 11.71 5.45 12.87
CA ILE A 263 11.24 5.12 14.21
C ILE A 263 12.28 5.56 15.25
N GLU A 264 13.55 5.52 14.87
CA GLU A 264 14.68 5.94 15.68
C GLU A 264 14.53 7.37 16.18
N ASN A 265 13.78 8.23 15.48
CA ASN A 265 13.51 9.60 15.93
C ASN A 265 12.82 9.63 17.30
N ILE A 266 11.94 8.67 17.61
CA ILE A 266 11.27 8.59 18.93
C ILE A 266 12.28 8.21 20.02
N GLN A 267 13.15 7.25 19.72
CA GLN A 267 14.20 6.83 20.66
C GLN A 267 15.24 7.94 20.86
N GLN A 268 15.63 8.61 19.78
CA GLN A 268 16.55 9.76 19.80
C GLN A 268 15.95 10.95 20.54
N PHE A 269 14.64 11.18 20.47
CA PHE A 269 13.99 12.25 21.22
C PHE A 269 14.26 12.14 22.73
N SER A 270 14.19 10.92 23.27
CA SER A 270 14.46 10.67 24.70
C SER A 270 15.93 10.90 25.07
N SER A 271 16.84 10.80 24.10
CA SER A 271 18.27 11.04 24.29
C SER A 271 18.65 12.52 24.10
N ASP A 272 18.05 13.19 23.11
CA ASP A 272 18.29 14.59 22.78
C ASP A 272 17.65 15.55 23.80
N PHE A 273 16.51 15.16 24.38
CA PHE A 273 15.79 15.90 25.41
C PHE A 273 15.70 15.07 26.69
N ALA A 274 16.80 15.00 27.44
CA ALA A 274 16.89 14.25 28.69
C ALA A 274 15.94 14.77 29.81
N ASP A 275 15.43 15.99 29.65
CA ASP A 275 14.44 16.62 30.53
C ASP A 275 12.99 16.36 30.08
N ALA A 276 12.76 15.53 29.06
CA ALA A 276 11.43 15.25 28.56
C ALA A 276 10.65 14.30 29.49
N GLU A 277 9.42 14.70 29.83
CA GLU A 277 8.47 13.82 30.53
C GLU A 277 7.82 12.85 29.52
N ILE A 278 7.88 11.55 29.81
CA ILE A 278 7.24 10.52 28.98
C ILE A 278 5.90 10.14 29.61
N ILE A 279 4.81 10.41 28.90
CA ILE A 279 3.45 10.08 29.33
C ILE A 279 2.91 9.00 28.40
N ARG A 280 2.44 7.88 28.97
CA ARG A 280 1.88 6.77 28.20
C ARG A 280 0.35 6.83 28.20
N LEU A 281 -0.27 6.80 27.02
CA LEU A 281 -1.71 6.66 26.86
C LEU A 281 -2.04 5.23 26.41
N GLU A 282 -2.41 4.41 27.39
CA GLU A 282 -2.63 2.97 27.24
C GLU A 282 -4.11 2.60 27.14
N GLN A 283 -5.00 3.44 27.66
CA GLN A 283 -6.44 3.19 27.56
C GLN A 283 -6.94 3.49 26.14
N ASN A 284 -7.52 2.49 25.50
CA ASN A 284 -8.16 2.56 24.20
C ASN A 284 -9.68 2.71 24.36
N TYR A 285 -10.29 3.57 23.53
CA TYR A 285 -11.73 3.88 23.54
C TYR A 285 -12.45 3.45 22.27
N ARG A 286 -11.77 2.68 21.42
CA ARG A 286 -12.21 2.39 20.05
C ARG A 286 -12.64 0.94 19.91
N SER A 287 -11.80 0.03 20.38
CA SER A 287 -11.83 -1.39 20.06
C SER A 287 -12.19 -2.21 21.30
N THR A 288 -12.89 -3.32 21.11
CA THR A 288 -13.18 -4.31 22.15
C THR A 288 -11.91 -4.92 22.74
N ALA A 289 -12.01 -5.47 23.96
CA ALA A 289 -10.85 -6.04 24.64
C ALA A 289 -10.27 -7.26 23.91
N GLY A 290 -11.10 -8.06 23.22
CA GLY A 290 -10.64 -9.19 22.41
C GLY A 290 -9.74 -8.76 21.24
N ILE A 291 -10.15 -7.72 20.51
CA ILE A 291 -9.37 -7.16 19.39
C ILE A 291 -8.05 -6.56 19.88
N LEU A 292 -8.08 -5.83 21.01
CA LEU A 292 -6.87 -5.24 21.59
C LEU A 292 -5.88 -6.28 22.10
N LYS A 293 -6.35 -7.35 22.75
CA LYS A 293 -5.49 -8.47 23.17
C LYS A 293 -4.80 -9.12 21.97
N ALA A 294 -5.51 -9.31 20.86
CA ALA A 294 -4.93 -9.82 19.62
C ALA A 294 -3.89 -8.85 19.03
N ALA A 295 -4.19 -7.55 19.00
CA ALA A 295 -3.26 -6.53 18.51
C ALA A 295 -1.98 -6.45 19.37
N ASN A 296 -2.11 -6.48 20.70
CA ASN A 296 -0.98 -6.46 21.63
C ASN A 296 -0.10 -7.71 21.48
N ALA A 297 -0.70 -8.89 21.35
CA ALA A 297 0.04 -10.14 21.16
C ALA A 297 0.79 -10.17 19.83
N LEU A 298 0.18 -9.67 18.75
CA LEU A 298 0.82 -9.53 17.46
C LEU A 298 2.06 -8.63 17.59
N ILE A 299 1.88 -7.39 18.07
CA ILE A 299 2.95 -6.39 18.07
C ILE A 299 4.07 -6.70 19.06
N ALA A 300 3.81 -7.51 20.11
CA ALA A 300 4.83 -7.97 21.05
C ALA A 300 5.99 -8.75 20.38
N ASN A 301 5.79 -9.27 19.17
CA ASN A 301 6.83 -9.98 18.41
C ASN A 301 7.86 -9.05 17.73
N ASN A 302 7.64 -7.73 17.70
CA ASN A 302 8.62 -6.77 17.19
C ASN A 302 9.69 -6.44 18.24
N GLN A 303 10.94 -6.29 17.81
CA GLN A 303 12.05 -5.87 18.66
C GLN A 303 12.13 -4.33 18.74
N GLY A 304 12.78 -3.77 19.77
CA GLY A 304 13.04 -2.33 19.87
C GLY A 304 11.82 -1.45 20.22
N ARG A 305 10.72 -2.04 20.69
CA ARG A 305 9.52 -1.31 21.15
C ARG A 305 9.78 -0.55 22.46
N LEU A 306 9.09 0.58 22.65
CA LEU A 306 9.21 1.42 23.84
C LEU A 306 8.35 0.95 25.03
N GLY A 307 7.76 -0.25 24.93
CA GLY A 307 7.01 -0.92 26.00
C GLY A 307 5.70 -0.19 26.34
N LYS A 308 4.63 -0.53 25.62
CA LYS A 308 3.26 -0.12 25.91
C LYS A 308 2.31 -1.28 25.66
N GLU A 309 1.30 -1.41 26.51
CA GLU A 309 0.21 -2.37 26.37
C GLU A 309 -1.12 -1.63 26.36
N LEU A 310 -1.91 -1.82 25.31
CA LEU A 310 -3.24 -1.20 25.24
C LEU A 310 -4.25 -1.99 26.08
N TRP A 311 -5.09 -1.29 26.83
CA TRP A 311 -6.22 -1.89 27.54
C TRP A 311 -7.50 -1.08 27.32
N THR A 312 -8.66 -1.70 27.55
CA THR A 312 -9.98 -1.03 27.46
C THR A 312 -10.86 -1.46 28.62
N GLU A 313 -11.84 -0.63 28.97
CA GLU A 313 -12.92 -0.97 29.90
C GLU A 313 -14.07 -1.71 29.20
N ASP A 314 -14.09 -1.69 27.87
CA ASP A 314 -15.09 -2.41 27.08
C ASP A 314 -14.96 -3.93 27.27
N ALA A 315 -16.07 -4.64 27.08
CA ALA A 315 -16.10 -6.08 27.14
C ALA A 315 -15.19 -6.73 26.08
N ASP A 316 -14.91 -8.03 26.25
CA ASP A 316 -14.13 -8.82 25.28
C ASP A 316 -14.74 -8.81 23.87
N GLY A 317 -16.05 -8.57 23.75
CA GLY A 317 -16.75 -8.45 22.47
C GLY A 317 -16.90 -9.80 21.77
N GLU A 318 -17.12 -9.76 20.45
CA GLU A 318 -17.13 -10.96 19.62
C GLU A 318 -15.70 -11.47 19.36
N PRO A 319 -15.48 -12.80 19.30
CA PRO A 319 -14.19 -13.35 18.91
C PRO A 319 -13.86 -13.00 17.46
N ILE A 320 -12.56 -12.95 17.15
CA ILE A 320 -12.07 -12.66 15.80
C ILE A 320 -12.42 -13.85 14.92
N SER A 321 -13.23 -13.60 13.89
CA SER A 321 -13.65 -14.67 12.98
C SER A 321 -12.54 -14.94 11.96
N LEU A 322 -12.08 -16.18 11.88
CA LEU A 322 -11.10 -16.62 10.88
C LEU A 322 -11.78 -17.51 9.86
N TYR A 323 -11.80 -17.08 8.60
CA TYR A 323 -12.35 -17.85 7.48
C TYR A 323 -11.25 -18.36 6.57
N ALA A 324 -11.30 -19.66 6.30
CA ALA A 324 -10.42 -20.35 5.37
C ALA A 324 -11.17 -20.56 4.05
N ALA A 325 -10.89 -19.72 3.07
CA ALA A 325 -11.48 -19.80 1.75
C ALA A 325 -10.75 -20.82 0.88
N PHE A 326 -11.48 -21.50 -0.02
CA PHE A 326 -10.83 -22.39 -0.99
C PHE A 326 -10.05 -21.60 -2.05
N ASN A 327 -10.61 -20.48 -2.52
CA ASN A 327 -10.01 -19.59 -3.49
C ASN A 327 -10.39 -18.11 -3.27
N GLU A 328 -9.84 -17.19 -4.07
CA GLU A 328 -10.14 -15.76 -3.97
C GLU A 328 -11.62 -15.40 -4.22
N HIS A 329 -12.33 -16.18 -5.04
CA HIS A 329 -13.75 -15.95 -5.32
C HIS A 329 -14.63 -16.36 -4.14
N ASP A 330 -14.29 -17.48 -3.49
CA ASP A 330 -14.93 -17.95 -2.27
C ASP A 330 -14.70 -16.99 -1.10
N GLU A 331 -13.48 -16.44 -0.99
CA GLU A 331 -13.18 -15.37 -0.02
C GLU A 331 -14.06 -14.14 -0.25
N ALA A 332 -14.12 -13.65 -1.50
CA ALA A 332 -14.91 -12.47 -1.83
C ALA A 332 -16.42 -12.72 -1.59
N ARG A 333 -16.91 -13.90 -1.93
CA ARG A 333 -18.29 -14.30 -1.67
C ARG A 333 -18.59 -14.34 -0.18
N TYR A 334 -17.73 -14.96 0.63
CA TYR A 334 -17.89 -15.00 2.08
C TYR A 334 -17.93 -13.60 2.71
N VAL A 335 -17.06 -12.69 2.24
CA VAL A 335 -17.06 -11.30 2.67
C VAL A 335 -18.40 -10.64 2.34
N VAL A 336 -18.90 -10.80 1.11
CA VAL A 336 -20.20 -10.22 0.70
C VAL A 336 -21.37 -10.81 1.49
N GLU A 337 -21.43 -12.13 1.66
CA GLU A 337 -22.47 -12.79 2.48
C GLU A 337 -22.43 -12.31 3.94
N SER A 338 -21.24 -12.16 4.52
CA SER A 338 -21.06 -11.63 5.88
C SER A 338 -21.48 -10.17 6.01
N ILE A 339 -21.28 -9.37 4.96
CA ILE A 339 -21.73 -7.98 4.88
C ILE A 339 -23.25 -7.91 4.79
N GLU A 340 -23.88 -8.72 3.93
CA GLU A 340 -25.34 -8.78 3.86
C GLU A 340 -25.97 -9.17 5.20
N ASP A 341 -25.38 -10.15 5.87
CA ASP A 341 -25.81 -10.58 7.19
C ASP A 341 -25.69 -9.45 8.22
N ALA A 342 -24.58 -8.70 8.21
CA ALA A 342 -24.39 -7.54 9.08
C ALA A 342 -25.41 -6.42 8.81
N LEU A 343 -25.71 -6.15 7.53
CA LEU A 343 -26.72 -5.15 7.14
C LEU A 343 -28.14 -5.57 7.57
N ARG A 344 -28.48 -6.86 7.46
CA ARG A 344 -29.83 -7.39 7.76
C ARG A 344 -30.07 -7.67 9.25
N LYS A 345 -29.10 -8.29 9.93
CA LYS A 345 -29.22 -8.76 11.32
C LYS A 345 -28.79 -7.69 12.32
N ASP A 346 -27.64 -7.08 12.09
CA ASP A 346 -27.03 -6.13 13.02
C ASP A 346 -27.46 -4.68 12.75
N GLY A 347 -28.06 -4.42 11.57
CA GLY A 347 -28.59 -3.10 11.21
C GLY A 347 -27.50 -2.04 10.98
N LEU A 348 -26.25 -2.48 10.72
CA LEU A 348 -25.12 -1.60 10.44
C LEU A 348 -25.33 -0.83 9.13
N LYS A 349 -24.74 0.36 9.03
CA LYS A 349 -24.71 1.12 7.78
C LYS A 349 -23.57 0.64 6.88
N ARG A 350 -23.67 0.84 5.57
CA ARG A 350 -22.61 0.43 4.64
C ARG A 350 -21.30 1.20 4.90
N SER A 351 -21.41 2.47 5.26
CA SER A 351 -20.29 3.34 5.65
C SER A 351 -19.56 2.91 6.92
N GLU A 352 -20.17 2.06 7.75
CA GLU A 352 -19.59 1.51 8.98
C GLU A 352 -18.79 0.22 8.74
N ILE A 353 -18.75 -0.27 7.50
CA ILE A 353 -18.07 -1.49 7.10
C ILE A 353 -16.88 -1.16 6.19
N ALA A 354 -15.71 -1.72 6.52
CA ALA A 354 -14.52 -1.57 5.71
C ALA A 354 -13.89 -2.92 5.32
N ILE A 355 -13.37 -2.99 4.09
CA ILE A 355 -12.60 -4.11 3.57
C ILE A 355 -11.16 -3.62 3.34
N LEU A 356 -10.22 -4.22 4.08
CA LEU A 356 -8.82 -3.87 4.12
C LEU A 356 -7.97 -4.96 3.45
N TYR A 357 -7.14 -4.55 2.49
CA TYR A 357 -6.22 -5.41 1.76
C TYR A 357 -4.79 -4.84 1.72
N ARG A 358 -3.80 -5.65 1.38
CA ARG A 358 -2.39 -5.24 1.33
C ARG A 358 -2.02 -4.57 0.01
N SER A 359 -2.52 -5.09 -1.11
CA SER A 359 -2.27 -4.56 -2.46
C SER A 359 -3.57 -4.21 -3.19
N ASN A 360 -3.53 -3.16 -4.01
CA ASN A 360 -4.66 -2.73 -4.85
C ASN A 360 -5.06 -3.77 -5.91
N ALA A 361 -4.20 -4.75 -6.21
CA ALA A 361 -4.56 -5.86 -7.12
C ALA A 361 -5.70 -6.72 -6.54
N GLN A 362 -5.77 -6.86 -5.20
CA GLN A 362 -6.81 -7.65 -4.51
C GLN A 362 -8.21 -7.03 -4.63
N SER A 363 -8.32 -5.73 -4.92
CA SER A 363 -9.62 -5.05 -4.94
C SER A 363 -10.55 -5.59 -6.02
N ARG A 364 -10.02 -6.06 -7.17
CA ARG A 364 -10.83 -6.44 -8.33
C ARG A 364 -11.86 -7.53 -8.02
N VAL A 365 -11.43 -8.64 -7.40
CA VAL A 365 -12.32 -9.78 -7.12
C VAL A 365 -13.41 -9.40 -6.10
N LEU A 366 -13.07 -8.49 -5.17
CA LEU A 366 -14.00 -7.96 -4.17
C LEU A 366 -15.00 -6.97 -4.81
N GLU A 367 -14.52 -6.10 -5.70
CA GLU A 367 -15.36 -5.19 -6.49
C GLU A 367 -16.38 -5.97 -7.32
N GLU A 368 -15.94 -7.04 -8.01
CA GLU A 368 -16.79 -7.91 -8.82
C GLU A 368 -17.89 -8.58 -7.99
N ALA A 369 -17.53 -9.12 -6.81
CA ALA A 369 -18.49 -9.74 -5.91
C ALA A 369 -19.51 -8.74 -5.35
N LEU A 370 -19.08 -7.53 -5.02
CA LEU A 370 -19.97 -6.45 -4.55
C LEU A 370 -20.90 -5.94 -5.66
N LEU A 371 -20.40 -5.81 -6.89
CA LEU A 371 -21.21 -5.42 -8.05
C LEU A 371 -22.30 -6.45 -8.36
N ARG A 372 -21.96 -7.74 -8.27
CA ARG A 372 -22.90 -8.84 -8.51
C ARG A 372 -24.11 -8.79 -7.57
N GLU A 373 -23.87 -8.53 -6.28
CA GLU A 373 -24.92 -8.38 -5.28
C GLU A 373 -25.49 -6.95 -5.20
N LYS A 374 -25.10 -6.05 -6.13
CA LYS A 374 -25.56 -4.66 -6.23
C LYS A 374 -25.34 -3.86 -4.94
N ILE A 375 -24.22 -4.11 -4.25
CA ILE A 375 -23.85 -3.42 -3.02
C ILE A 375 -22.98 -2.20 -3.37
N PRO A 376 -23.41 -0.97 -3.03
CA PRO A 376 -22.61 0.23 -3.27
C PRO A 376 -21.29 0.21 -2.50
N TYR A 377 -20.19 0.48 -3.20
CA TYR A 377 -18.85 0.51 -2.62
C TYR A 377 -18.04 1.73 -3.09
N ARG A 378 -17.01 2.08 -2.32
CA ARG A 378 -16.09 3.18 -2.61
C ARG A 378 -14.65 2.76 -2.31
N ILE A 379 -13.76 3.02 -3.25
CA ILE A 379 -12.31 2.80 -3.06
C ILE A 379 -11.68 4.07 -2.48
N TYR A 380 -11.03 3.95 -1.32
CA TYR A 380 -10.37 5.07 -0.66
C TYR A 380 -8.90 5.20 -1.11
N GLY A 381 -8.55 6.36 -1.68
CA GLY A 381 -7.17 6.66 -2.08
C GLY A 381 -6.68 5.93 -3.34
N GLY A 382 -7.59 5.36 -4.14
CA GLY A 382 -7.30 4.66 -5.38
C GLY A 382 -8.34 4.92 -6.47
N GLN A 383 -8.04 4.51 -7.69
CA GLN A 383 -8.98 4.49 -8.82
C GLN A 383 -9.56 3.07 -8.98
N ARG A 384 -10.77 2.95 -9.53
CA ARG A 384 -11.34 1.64 -9.90
C ARG A 384 -10.38 0.87 -10.79
N PHE A 385 -10.47 -0.45 -10.78
CA PHE A 385 -9.59 -1.30 -11.58
C PHE A 385 -9.49 -0.85 -13.05
N PHE A 386 -10.63 -0.70 -13.75
CA PHE A 386 -10.68 -0.24 -15.15
C PHE A 386 -10.31 1.23 -15.37
N GLU A 387 -10.27 2.03 -14.30
CA GLU A 387 -9.91 3.43 -14.39
C GLU A 387 -8.40 3.68 -14.37
N ARG A 388 -7.63 2.72 -13.85
CA ARG A 388 -6.18 2.81 -13.68
C ARG A 388 -5.49 3.06 -15.01
N ALA A 389 -4.42 3.86 -14.98
CA ALA A 389 -3.77 4.35 -16.19
C ALA A 389 -3.22 3.21 -17.07
N GLU A 390 -2.58 2.22 -16.46
CA GLU A 390 -2.04 1.02 -17.11
C GLU A 390 -3.15 0.17 -17.75
N ILE A 391 -4.29 -0.02 -17.06
CA ILE A 391 -5.43 -0.78 -17.56
C ILE A 391 -6.07 -0.04 -18.74
N LYS A 392 -6.29 1.27 -18.63
CA LYS A 392 -6.77 2.09 -19.75
C LYS A 392 -5.82 2.06 -20.96
N ASN A 393 -4.51 1.98 -20.74
CA ASN A 393 -3.54 1.86 -21.84
C ASN A 393 -3.70 0.50 -22.55
N ALA A 394 -3.74 -0.60 -21.81
CA ALA A 394 -3.94 -1.93 -22.38
C ALA A 394 -5.30 -2.05 -23.09
N MET A 395 -6.38 -1.55 -22.49
CA MET A 395 -7.71 -1.50 -23.12
C MET A 395 -7.74 -0.62 -24.37
N ALA A 396 -6.95 0.46 -24.43
CA ALA A 396 -6.87 1.29 -25.62
C ALA A 396 -6.17 0.55 -26.79
N TYR A 397 -5.16 -0.27 -26.52
CA TYR A 397 -4.62 -1.18 -27.54
C TYR A 397 -5.69 -2.16 -28.04
N MET A 398 -6.41 -2.80 -27.13
CA MET A 398 -7.51 -3.72 -27.46
C MET A 398 -8.61 -3.04 -28.31
N ARG A 399 -9.01 -1.81 -27.95
CA ARG A 399 -9.97 -1.01 -28.72
C ARG A 399 -9.51 -0.72 -30.15
N MET A 400 -8.21 -0.49 -30.36
CA MET A 400 -7.66 -0.30 -31.71
C MET A 400 -7.67 -1.59 -32.55
N LEU A 401 -7.61 -2.77 -31.92
CA LEU A 401 -7.73 -4.05 -32.61
C LEU A 401 -9.16 -4.33 -33.05
N ASP A 402 -10.14 -3.93 -32.23
CA ASP A 402 -11.56 -4.01 -32.55
C ASP A 402 -11.95 -3.01 -33.67
N GLY A 403 -11.65 -1.73 -33.47
CA GLY A 403 -12.00 -0.65 -34.40
C GLY A 403 -10.89 0.38 -34.57
N ARG A 404 -10.45 0.59 -35.82
CA ARG A 404 -9.35 1.53 -36.13
C ARG A 404 -9.78 3.00 -36.09
N GLY A 405 -11.08 3.28 -36.09
CA GLY A 405 -11.64 4.63 -36.02
C GLY A 405 -11.71 5.23 -34.62
N ASN A 406 -11.13 4.59 -33.59
CA ASN A 406 -11.16 5.09 -32.22
C ASN A 406 -10.01 6.08 -31.94
N ASP A 407 -10.23 7.35 -32.31
CA ASP A 407 -9.23 8.41 -32.14
C ASP A 407 -8.78 8.58 -30.68
N ALA A 408 -9.69 8.41 -29.71
CA ALA A 408 -9.36 8.55 -28.28
C ALA A 408 -8.42 7.43 -27.80
N ALA A 409 -8.62 6.20 -28.27
CA ALA A 409 -7.72 5.09 -27.96
C ALA A 409 -6.35 5.29 -28.63
N LEU A 410 -6.34 5.73 -29.89
CA LEU A 410 -5.12 6.03 -30.63
C LEU A 410 -4.26 7.09 -29.95
N GLU A 411 -4.84 8.26 -29.62
CA GLU A 411 -4.10 9.35 -28.97
C GLU A 411 -3.47 8.92 -27.64
N ARG A 412 -4.14 8.02 -26.91
CA ARG A 412 -3.65 7.51 -25.63
C ARG A 412 -2.40 6.64 -25.77
N ILE A 413 -2.34 5.78 -26.79
CA ILE A 413 -1.30 4.74 -26.91
C ILE A 413 -0.21 5.08 -27.93
N ILE A 414 -0.42 6.08 -28.79
CA ILE A 414 0.50 6.41 -29.88
C ILE A 414 1.94 6.61 -29.39
N ASN A 415 2.11 7.21 -28.21
CA ASN A 415 3.43 7.44 -27.59
C ASN A 415 3.58 6.78 -26.21
N VAL A 416 2.79 5.75 -25.91
CA VAL A 416 2.92 4.95 -24.69
C VAL A 416 3.04 3.47 -25.07
N PRO A 417 4.22 2.83 -24.92
CA PRO A 417 5.53 3.35 -24.53
C PRO A 417 6.11 4.43 -25.47
N ALA A 418 7.09 5.20 -24.99
CA ALA A 418 7.66 6.32 -25.74
C ALA A 418 8.33 5.86 -27.05
N ARG A 419 7.76 6.28 -28.19
CA ARG A 419 8.21 5.90 -29.56
C ARG A 419 8.85 7.05 -30.33
N GLY A 420 9.06 8.18 -29.67
CA GLY A 420 9.61 9.38 -30.30
C GLY A 420 8.59 10.17 -31.12
N ILE A 421 7.30 9.95 -30.88
CA ILE A 421 6.20 10.71 -31.49
C ILE A 421 5.89 11.87 -30.55
N GLY A 422 6.22 13.09 -30.98
CA GLY A 422 6.03 14.30 -30.19
C GLY A 422 4.62 14.86 -30.27
N GLU A 423 4.25 15.72 -29.32
CA GLU A 423 2.93 16.35 -29.25
C GLU A 423 2.59 17.18 -30.49
N LYS A 424 3.58 17.92 -31.04
CA LYS A 424 3.43 18.63 -32.33
C LYS A 424 3.06 17.71 -33.48
N THR A 425 3.61 16.50 -33.51
CA THR A 425 3.28 15.52 -34.55
C THR A 425 1.83 15.04 -34.41
N VAL A 426 1.38 14.78 -33.18
CA VAL A 426 -0.01 14.40 -32.90
C VAL A 426 -0.98 15.52 -33.27
N GLU A 427 -0.64 16.78 -32.97
CA GLU A 427 -1.43 17.95 -33.37
C GLU A 427 -1.55 18.08 -34.89
N THR A 428 -0.44 17.89 -35.62
CA THR A 428 -0.45 17.90 -37.09
C THR A 428 -1.35 16.79 -37.66
N ILE A 429 -1.32 15.59 -37.07
CA ILE A 429 -2.21 14.47 -37.45
C ILE A 429 -3.67 14.85 -37.20
N ARG A 430 -3.97 15.45 -36.04
CA ARG A 430 -5.33 15.89 -35.68
C ARG A 430 -5.87 16.95 -36.63
N GLU A 431 -5.05 17.92 -37.02
CA GLU A 431 -5.41 18.92 -38.02
C GLU A 431 -5.68 18.28 -39.38
N PHE A 432 -4.80 17.37 -39.83
CA PHE A 432 -4.97 16.67 -41.10
C PHE A 432 -6.23 15.80 -41.11
N ALA A 433 -6.51 15.07 -40.02
CA ALA A 433 -7.72 14.26 -39.86
C ALA A 433 -8.99 15.12 -39.96
N ARG A 434 -9.00 16.28 -39.26
CA ARG A 434 -10.12 17.24 -39.32
C ARG A 434 -10.32 17.84 -40.70
N SER A 435 -9.25 18.25 -41.38
CA SER A 435 -9.33 18.87 -42.71
C SER A 435 -9.81 17.91 -43.80
N ASN A 436 -9.52 16.60 -43.66
CA ASN A 436 -9.90 15.59 -44.64
C ASN A 436 -11.15 14.79 -44.24
N HIS A 437 -11.75 15.08 -43.08
CA HIS A 437 -12.89 14.34 -42.53
C HIS A 437 -12.68 12.82 -42.44
N VAL A 438 -11.45 12.43 -42.07
CA VAL A 438 -11.05 11.02 -41.88
C VAL A 438 -10.67 10.77 -40.43
N SER A 439 -10.65 9.50 -40.03
CA SER A 439 -10.14 9.12 -38.70
C SER A 439 -8.65 9.44 -38.57
N MET A 440 -8.14 9.58 -37.35
CA MET A 440 -6.71 9.82 -37.14
C MET A 440 -5.85 8.66 -37.63
N TRP A 441 -6.38 7.43 -37.60
CA TRP A 441 -5.68 6.27 -38.16
C TRP A 441 -5.47 6.38 -39.67
N GLU A 442 -6.54 6.70 -40.41
CA GLU A 442 -6.47 6.94 -41.86
C GLU A 442 -5.60 8.15 -42.20
N ALA A 443 -5.67 9.21 -41.39
CA ALA A 443 -4.80 10.36 -41.51
C ALA A 443 -3.32 9.96 -41.41
N ILE A 444 -2.94 9.13 -40.44
CA ILE A 444 -1.55 8.65 -40.32
C ILE A 444 -1.16 7.85 -41.57
N GLN A 445 -2.00 6.94 -42.07
CA GLN A 445 -1.70 6.16 -43.27
C GLN A 445 -1.49 7.06 -44.50
N LEU A 446 -2.36 8.06 -44.70
CA LEU A 446 -2.25 9.03 -45.79
C LEU A 446 -1.01 9.91 -45.65
N MET A 447 -0.70 10.38 -44.44
CA MET A 447 0.46 11.22 -44.17
C MET A 447 1.79 10.48 -44.34
N VAL A 448 1.85 9.20 -43.96
CA VAL A 448 3.02 8.33 -44.16
C VAL A 448 3.19 8.01 -45.64
N ALA A 449 2.12 7.64 -46.36
CA ALA A 449 2.16 7.38 -47.80
C ALA A 449 2.56 8.64 -48.61
N GLY A 450 2.01 9.79 -48.21
CA GLY A 450 2.29 11.09 -48.83
C GLY A 450 3.61 11.73 -48.43
N LYS A 451 4.38 11.13 -47.50
CA LYS A 451 5.63 11.69 -46.93
C LYS A 451 5.48 13.13 -46.42
N LEU A 452 4.35 13.43 -45.79
CA LEU A 452 3.99 14.77 -45.30
C LEU A 452 4.63 15.13 -43.95
N LEU A 453 5.38 14.19 -43.34
CA LEU A 453 6.00 14.34 -42.03
C LEU A 453 7.52 14.22 -42.10
N PRO A 454 8.27 14.84 -41.17
CA PRO A 454 9.72 14.67 -41.06
C PRO A 454 10.12 13.19 -40.96
N GLY A 455 11.22 12.79 -41.59
CA GLY A 455 11.61 11.38 -41.73
C GLY A 455 11.67 10.57 -40.43
N ARG A 456 12.07 11.20 -39.31
CA ARG A 456 12.09 10.55 -37.98
C ARG A 456 10.67 10.26 -37.45
N ALA A 457 9.74 11.21 -37.62
CA ALA A 457 8.35 11.06 -37.19
C ALA A 457 7.60 10.07 -38.10
N SER A 458 7.84 10.14 -39.41
CA SER A 458 7.27 9.20 -40.38
C SER A 458 7.71 7.75 -40.11
N GLY A 459 9.00 7.52 -39.81
CA GLY A 459 9.50 6.19 -39.44
C GLY A 459 8.90 5.65 -38.14
N ALA A 460 8.74 6.49 -37.12
CA ALA A 460 8.12 6.10 -35.86
C ALA A 460 6.62 5.74 -36.03
N LEU A 461 5.88 6.52 -36.83
CA LEU A 461 4.47 6.24 -37.15
C LEU A 461 4.30 4.99 -38.01
N ALA A 462 5.19 4.76 -38.98
CA ALA A 462 5.18 3.54 -39.78
C ALA A 462 5.40 2.30 -38.90
N GLY A 463 6.38 2.34 -37.99
CA GLY A 463 6.60 1.25 -37.03
C GLY A 463 5.43 1.04 -36.07
N PHE A 464 4.71 2.10 -35.70
CA PHE A 464 3.49 1.98 -34.90
C PHE A 464 2.34 1.33 -35.68
N ILE A 465 2.13 1.70 -36.95
CA ILE A 465 1.14 1.04 -37.82
C ILE A 465 1.46 -0.45 -37.94
N GLU A 466 2.73 -0.78 -38.25
CA GLU A 466 3.18 -2.16 -38.38
C GLU A 466 2.96 -2.97 -37.10
N LEU A 467 3.21 -2.38 -35.93
CA LEU A 467 2.95 -3.01 -34.64
C LEU A 467 1.47 -3.39 -34.47
N ILE A 468 0.55 -2.45 -34.72
CA ILE A 468 -0.88 -2.67 -34.55
C ILE A 468 -1.42 -3.68 -35.58
N GLU A 469 -0.99 -3.60 -36.84
CA GLU A 469 -1.39 -4.57 -37.87
C GLU A 469 -0.88 -5.98 -37.55
N ASN A 470 0.38 -6.10 -37.08
CA ASN A 470 0.93 -7.38 -36.65
C ASN A 470 0.20 -7.96 -35.43
N LEU A 471 -0.18 -7.11 -34.47
CA LEU A 471 -1.00 -7.52 -33.33
C LEU A 471 -2.39 -7.98 -33.79
N ALA A 472 -3.05 -7.22 -34.66
CA ALA A 472 -4.38 -7.56 -35.19
C ALA A 472 -4.38 -8.87 -35.97
N ALA A 473 -3.33 -9.14 -36.74
CA ALA A 473 -3.18 -10.38 -37.49
C ALA A 473 -2.96 -11.61 -36.57
N LYS A 474 -2.10 -11.49 -35.55
CA LYS A 474 -1.79 -12.60 -34.61
C LYS A 474 -2.97 -12.97 -33.74
N VAL A 475 -3.74 -11.98 -33.31
CA VAL A 475 -4.73 -12.11 -32.25
C VAL A 475 -6.09 -12.58 -32.76
N ARG A 476 -6.33 -12.55 -34.08
CA ARG A 476 -7.63 -12.82 -34.72
C ARG A 476 -8.26 -14.17 -34.37
N GLU A 477 -7.45 -15.20 -34.13
CA GLU A 477 -7.92 -16.56 -33.79
C GLU A 477 -7.65 -16.95 -32.32
N MET A 478 -7.23 -16.00 -31.48
CA MET A 478 -6.89 -16.27 -30.09
C MET A 478 -8.07 -16.02 -29.15
N PRO A 479 -8.22 -16.81 -28.08
CA PRO A 479 -9.16 -16.50 -27.00
C PRO A 479 -8.79 -15.20 -26.28
N LEU A 480 -9.78 -14.55 -25.67
CA LEU A 480 -9.67 -13.19 -25.11
C LEU A 480 -8.50 -13.00 -24.14
N HIS A 481 -8.23 -13.96 -23.26
CA HIS A 481 -7.12 -13.89 -22.31
C HIS A 481 -5.74 -13.97 -22.99
N LEU A 482 -5.57 -14.85 -23.99
CA LEU A 482 -4.32 -14.93 -24.76
C LEU A 482 -4.13 -13.70 -25.66
N MET A 483 -5.23 -13.16 -26.18
CA MET A 483 -5.27 -11.86 -26.85
C MET A 483 -4.73 -10.76 -25.91
N ALA A 484 -5.29 -10.64 -24.71
CA ALA A 484 -4.88 -9.64 -23.73
C ALA A 484 -3.40 -9.77 -23.36
N GLN A 485 -2.96 -10.98 -23.06
CA GLN A 485 -1.57 -11.27 -22.74
C GLN A 485 -0.63 -10.88 -23.89
N THR A 486 -0.94 -11.33 -25.11
CA THR A 486 -0.12 -11.04 -26.31
C THR A 486 -0.02 -9.53 -26.57
N VAL A 487 -1.13 -8.81 -26.41
CA VAL A 487 -1.16 -7.35 -26.56
C VAL A 487 -0.29 -6.67 -25.51
N ILE A 488 -0.41 -7.05 -24.24
CA ILE A 488 0.34 -6.45 -23.14
C ILE A 488 1.86 -6.71 -23.29
N GLU A 489 2.25 -7.91 -23.71
CA GLU A 489 3.65 -8.29 -23.93
C GLU A 489 4.23 -7.59 -25.17
N GLN A 490 3.58 -7.70 -26.33
CA GLN A 490 4.14 -7.20 -27.60
C GLN A 490 3.99 -5.68 -27.79
N SER A 491 3.04 -5.04 -27.10
CA SER A 491 2.96 -3.56 -27.07
C SER A 491 4.15 -2.93 -26.35
N GLY A 492 4.91 -3.70 -25.57
CA GLY A 492 6.01 -3.23 -24.73
C GLY A 492 5.54 -2.57 -23.43
N LEU A 493 4.26 -2.70 -23.06
CA LEU A 493 3.73 -2.12 -21.81
C LEU A 493 4.39 -2.72 -20.57
N ILE A 494 4.63 -4.04 -20.54
CA ILE A 494 5.35 -4.69 -19.42
C ILE A 494 6.75 -4.10 -19.28
N ALA A 495 7.54 -4.09 -20.37
CA ALA A 495 8.90 -3.55 -20.34
C ALA A 495 8.93 -2.05 -19.95
N TYR A 496 7.92 -1.28 -20.38
CA TYR A 496 7.76 0.12 -20.00
C TYR A 496 7.49 0.32 -18.51
N HIS A 497 6.66 -0.53 -17.91
CA HIS A 497 6.39 -0.49 -16.48
C HIS A 497 7.53 -1.13 -15.65
N GLN A 498 8.24 -2.14 -16.16
CA GLN A 498 9.42 -2.72 -15.50
C GLN A 498 10.62 -1.77 -15.45
N ALA A 499 10.75 -0.86 -16.42
CA ALA A 499 11.75 0.20 -16.38
C ALA A 499 11.49 1.22 -15.25
N GLU A 500 10.28 1.24 -14.67
CA GLU A 500 9.95 1.94 -13.44
C GLU A 500 10.46 1.11 -12.25
N LYS A 501 11.31 1.68 -11.38
CA LYS A 501 11.71 1.02 -10.12
C LYS A 501 10.71 1.40 -9.03
N GLY A 502 10.33 0.45 -8.17
CA GLY A 502 9.50 0.68 -6.98
C GLY A 502 8.28 -0.22 -6.82
N GLU A 503 7.65 -0.18 -5.63
CA GLU A 503 6.39 -0.89 -5.35
C GLU A 503 5.26 -0.47 -6.31
N LYS A 504 5.26 0.78 -6.77
CA LYS A 504 4.29 1.26 -7.76
C LYS A 504 4.45 0.61 -9.13
N ALA A 505 5.69 0.35 -9.55
CA ALA A 505 5.95 -0.29 -10.84
C ALA A 505 5.42 -1.72 -10.84
N GLN A 506 5.75 -2.44 -9.77
CA GLN A 506 5.26 -3.78 -9.52
C GLN A 506 3.73 -3.78 -9.50
N ALA A 507 3.10 -2.92 -8.68
CA ALA A 507 1.64 -2.81 -8.62
C ALA A 507 0.97 -2.57 -9.99
N ARG A 508 1.60 -1.83 -10.92
CA ARG A 508 1.05 -1.65 -12.28
C ARG A 508 1.17 -2.91 -13.13
N ILE A 509 2.29 -3.63 -13.04
CA ILE A 509 2.49 -4.90 -13.75
C ILE A 509 1.48 -5.92 -13.22
N GLU A 510 1.36 -6.01 -11.90
CA GLU A 510 0.38 -6.82 -11.20
C GLU A 510 -1.04 -6.52 -11.68
N ASN A 511 -1.40 -5.25 -11.83
CA ASN A 511 -2.70 -4.85 -12.38
C ASN A 511 -2.88 -5.32 -13.84
N LEU A 512 -1.85 -5.24 -14.69
CA LEU A 512 -1.90 -5.71 -16.08
C LEU A 512 -2.06 -7.23 -16.17
N GLU A 513 -1.39 -7.99 -15.32
CA GLU A 513 -1.56 -9.45 -15.25
C GLU A 513 -2.96 -9.80 -14.71
N GLU A 514 -3.49 -8.99 -13.80
CA GLU A 514 -4.87 -9.11 -13.33
C GLU A 514 -5.90 -8.82 -14.43
N LEU A 515 -5.58 -7.97 -15.41
CA LEU A 515 -6.42 -7.77 -16.59
C LEU A 515 -6.49 -9.03 -17.46
N VAL A 516 -5.38 -9.77 -17.58
CA VAL A 516 -5.35 -11.07 -18.27
C VAL A 516 -6.20 -12.09 -17.52
N SER A 517 -6.14 -12.09 -16.18
CA SER A 517 -6.97 -12.94 -15.34
C SER A 517 -8.46 -12.62 -15.54
N ALA A 518 -8.83 -11.33 -15.54
CA ALA A 518 -10.20 -10.88 -15.79
C ALA A 518 -10.70 -11.27 -17.19
N ALA A 519 -9.85 -11.14 -18.21
CA ALA A 519 -10.15 -11.58 -19.58
C ALA A 519 -10.30 -13.11 -19.70
N ARG A 520 -9.77 -13.89 -18.74
CA ARG A 520 -9.89 -15.35 -18.70
C ARG A 520 -11.15 -15.82 -17.99
N SER A 521 -11.58 -15.10 -16.96
CA SER A 521 -12.83 -15.38 -16.23
C SER A 521 -14.06 -14.80 -16.91
N PHE A 522 -13.89 -13.93 -17.90
CA PHE A 522 -15.00 -13.37 -18.67
C PHE A 522 -15.64 -14.44 -19.55
N GLU A 523 -16.86 -14.83 -19.20
CA GLU A 523 -17.72 -15.68 -20.01
C GLU A 523 -18.60 -14.76 -20.88
N ASN A 524 -18.61 -15.02 -22.19
CA ASN A 524 -19.51 -14.34 -23.12
C ASN A 524 -20.77 -15.20 -23.25
N ASP A 525 -21.95 -14.62 -23.04
CA ASP A 525 -23.21 -15.34 -23.26
C ASP A 525 -23.32 -15.70 -24.76
N GLU A 526 -23.65 -16.97 -25.07
CA GLU A 526 -23.71 -17.47 -26.45
C GLU A 526 -24.77 -16.76 -27.32
N ASP A 527 -25.69 -16.02 -26.69
CA ASP A 527 -26.76 -15.25 -27.32
C ASP A 527 -26.39 -13.79 -27.69
N ASP A 528 -25.17 -13.32 -27.37
CA ASP A 528 -24.72 -11.98 -27.74
C ASP A 528 -24.18 -11.92 -29.19
N GLU A 529 -24.74 -11.03 -30.02
CA GLU A 529 -24.28 -10.78 -31.40
C GLU A 529 -22.86 -10.15 -31.47
N GLN A 530 -22.28 -9.79 -30.31
CA GLN A 530 -21.00 -9.10 -30.20
C GLN A 530 -19.81 -10.08 -30.14
N THR A 531 -18.66 -9.64 -30.66
CA THR A 531 -17.42 -10.41 -30.44
C THR A 531 -17.05 -10.43 -28.95
N PRO A 532 -16.39 -11.48 -28.43
CA PRO A 532 -15.99 -11.53 -27.01
C PRO A 532 -15.18 -10.32 -26.54
N LEU A 533 -14.39 -9.72 -27.45
CA LEU A 533 -13.63 -8.50 -27.17
C LEU A 533 -14.55 -7.27 -27.02
N GLN A 534 -15.55 -7.13 -27.88
CA GLN A 534 -16.53 -6.05 -27.81
C GLN A 534 -17.37 -6.14 -26.55
N ALA A 535 -17.86 -7.34 -26.22
CA ALA A 535 -18.62 -7.61 -25.00
C ALA A 535 -17.79 -7.24 -23.76
N PHE A 536 -16.51 -7.66 -23.70
CA PHE A 536 -15.61 -7.32 -22.59
C PHE A 536 -15.34 -5.82 -22.48
N LEU A 537 -15.07 -5.13 -23.60
CA LEU A 537 -14.84 -3.67 -23.61
C LEU A 537 -16.11 -2.88 -23.25
N GLY A 538 -17.28 -3.40 -23.62
CA GLY A 538 -18.59 -2.89 -23.23
C GLY A 538 -18.81 -3.03 -21.71
N HIS A 539 -18.62 -4.24 -21.17
CA HIS A 539 -18.71 -4.53 -19.75
C HIS A 539 -17.79 -3.63 -18.92
N ALA A 540 -16.50 -3.54 -19.29
CA ALA A 540 -15.53 -2.68 -18.62
C ALA A 540 -15.91 -1.19 -18.66
N SER A 541 -16.62 -0.75 -19.71
CA SER A 541 -17.09 0.65 -19.82
C SER A 541 -18.33 0.91 -18.96
N LEU A 542 -19.23 -0.07 -18.83
CA LEU A 542 -20.40 -0.01 -17.94
C LEU A 542 -20.00 -0.01 -16.46
N GLU A 543 -19.04 -0.87 -16.08
CA GLU A 543 -18.47 -0.88 -14.72
C GLU A 543 -17.68 0.39 -14.38
N ALA A 544 -17.14 1.07 -15.40
CA ALA A 544 -16.50 2.38 -15.23
C ALA A 544 -17.52 3.53 -15.07
N GLY A 545 -18.77 3.35 -15.50
CA GLY A 545 -19.73 4.45 -15.72
C GLY A 545 -20.61 4.87 -14.53
N ASP A 546 -21.22 3.93 -13.78
CA ASP A 546 -22.48 4.28 -13.07
C ASP A 546 -22.60 3.97 -11.58
N THR A 547 -21.61 3.34 -10.93
CA THR A 547 -21.80 2.79 -9.56
C THR A 547 -20.98 3.48 -8.47
N GLN A 548 -20.50 4.70 -8.68
CA GLN A 548 -19.72 5.38 -7.64
C GLN A 548 -20.75 6.09 -6.79
N ALA A 549 -20.92 5.57 -5.58
CA ALA A 549 -21.64 6.28 -4.56
C ALA A 549 -21.08 7.70 -4.50
N ALA A 550 -21.95 8.71 -4.68
CA ALA A 550 -21.55 10.10 -4.54
C ALA A 550 -20.90 10.31 -3.16
N GLU A 551 -20.17 11.41 -2.94
CA GLU A 551 -19.44 11.63 -1.68
C GLU A 551 -20.32 11.54 -0.41
N HIS A 552 -21.64 11.62 -0.57
CA HIS A 552 -22.66 11.54 0.47
C HIS A 552 -23.51 10.25 0.46
N GLU A 553 -23.20 9.28 -0.39
CA GLU A 553 -23.98 8.04 -0.50
C GLU A 553 -23.38 6.91 0.36
N ASP A 554 -24.26 6.23 1.11
CA ASP A 554 -23.90 5.17 2.05
C ASP A 554 -23.32 3.95 1.29
N SER A 555 -22.01 3.74 1.45
CA SER A 555 -21.24 2.78 0.67
C SER A 555 -20.16 2.11 1.50
N ILE A 556 -19.80 0.89 1.12
CA ILE A 556 -18.76 0.09 1.77
C ILE A 556 -17.39 0.64 1.40
N GLN A 557 -16.50 0.73 2.39
CA GLN A 557 -15.17 1.33 2.19
C GLN A 557 -14.12 0.26 1.87
N LEU A 558 -13.61 0.26 0.63
CA LEU A 558 -12.51 -0.59 0.20
C LEU A 558 -11.21 0.21 0.23
N MET A 559 -10.18 -0.28 0.91
CA MET A 559 -8.91 0.44 0.96
C MET A 559 -7.72 -0.44 1.29
N THR A 560 -6.53 0.08 0.99
CA THR A 560 -5.30 -0.55 1.47
C THR A 560 -5.13 -0.32 2.98
N LEU A 561 -4.41 -1.23 3.64
CA LEU A 561 -4.02 -1.08 5.04
C LEU A 561 -3.32 0.25 5.33
N HIS A 562 -2.50 0.75 4.41
CA HIS A 562 -1.82 2.04 4.54
C HIS A 562 -2.80 3.22 4.54
N SER A 563 -3.80 3.16 3.67
CA SER A 563 -4.84 4.20 3.56
C SER A 563 -5.79 4.22 4.77
N ALA A 564 -5.92 3.09 5.47
CA ALA A 564 -6.79 2.96 6.63
C ALA A 564 -6.24 3.65 7.89
N LYS A 565 -4.96 4.05 7.90
CA LYS A 565 -4.34 4.73 9.06
C LYS A 565 -5.14 5.98 9.43
N GLY A 566 -5.52 6.05 10.70
CA GLY A 566 -6.32 7.16 11.25
C GLY A 566 -7.84 6.99 11.14
N LEU A 567 -8.33 6.01 10.36
CA LEU A 567 -9.76 5.69 10.28
C LEU A 567 -10.15 4.64 11.34
N GLU A 568 -11.46 4.43 11.51
CA GLU A 568 -12.06 3.45 12.41
C GLU A 568 -13.44 3.03 11.87
N PHE A 569 -13.77 1.74 12.02
CA PHE A 569 -15.01 1.16 11.51
C PHE A 569 -15.57 0.13 12.50
N PRO A 570 -16.90 0.13 12.76
CA PRO A 570 -17.57 -0.91 13.52
C PRO A 570 -17.18 -2.34 13.10
N GLN A 571 -17.17 -2.60 11.80
CA GLN A 571 -16.80 -3.90 11.24
C GLN A 571 -15.68 -3.76 10.21
N VAL A 572 -14.66 -4.60 10.35
CA VAL A 572 -13.50 -4.64 9.45
C VAL A 572 -13.28 -6.06 8.95
N PHE A 573 -13.11 -6.18 7.63
CA PHE A 573 -12.65 -7.38 6.96
C PHE A 573 -11.19 -7.19 6.56
N LEU A 574 -10.31 -8.07 7.04
CA LEU A 574 -8.92 -8.14 6.66
C LEU A 574 -8.72 -9.35 5.73
N VAL A 575 -8.54 -9.09 4.45
CA VAL A 575 -8.58 -10.12 3.39
C VAL A 575 -7.20 -10.42 2.81
N GLY A 576 -7.01 -11.64 2.30
CA GLY A 576 -5.75 -12.11 1.74
C GLY A 576 -4.61 -12.15 2.76
N VAL A 577 -4.91 -12.61 3.98
CA VAL A 577 -3.93 -12.72 5.07
C VAL A 577 -3.11 -14.01 4.93
N GLU A 578 -2.28 -14.01 3.90
CA GLU A 578 -1.53 -15.17 3.38
C GLU A 578 -0.02 -14.89 3.34
N GLU A 579 0.82 -15.89 3.60
CA GLU A 579 2.27 -15.77 3.40
C GLU A 579 2.58 -15.48 1.93
N GLY A 580 3.37 -14.42 1.69
CA GLY A 580 3.73 -13.96 0.35
C GLY A 580 2.85 -12.81 -0.17
N LEU A 581 1.62 -12.68 0.36
CA LEU A 581 0.76 -11.53 0.10
C LEU A 581 0.82 -10.56 1.29
N PHE A 582 0.58 -11.08 2.50
CA PHE A 582 0.68 -10.35 3.75
C PHE A 582 1.18 -11.25 4.89
N PRO A 583 2.50 -11.28 5.17
CA PRO A 583 3.53 -10.34 4.72
C PRO A 583 3.90 -10.50 3.24
N HIS A 584 4.22 -9.38 2.59
CA HIS A 584 4.62 -9.34 1.19
C HIS A 584 5.96 -10.06 0.95
N LYS A 585 6.13 -10.76 -0.19
CA LYS A 585 7.34 -11.54 -0.52
C LYS A 585 8.64 -10.75 -0.35
N MET A 586 8.68 -9.49 -0.79
CA MET A 586 9.88 -8.64 -0.69
C MET A 586 10.25 -8.29 0.76
N SER A 587 9.28 -8.25 1.66
CA SER A 587 9.50 -7.94 3.07
C SER A 587 10.13 -9.10 3.84
N LEU A 588 10.20 -10.29 3.23
CA LEU A 588 10.87 -11.47 3.78
C LEU A 588 12.38 -11.47 3.55
N GLU A 589 12.86 -10.75 2.53
CA GLU A 589 14.28 -10.75 2.13
C GLU A 589 15.11 -9.69 2.87
N GLU A 590 14.49 -8.58 3.28
CA GLU A 590 15.17 -7.46 3.95
C GLU A 590 14.97 -7.46 5.49
N PRO A 591 16.04 -7.34 6.29
CA PRO A 591 15.93 -7.16 7.74
C PRO A 591 15.15 -5.87 8.08
N GLY A 592 14.18 -5.97 9.00
CA GLY A 592 13.36 -4.82 9.46
C GLY A 592 12.06 -4.59 8.69
N ARG A 593 11.95 -4.96 7.41
CA ARG A 593 10.68 -4.84 6.66
C ARG A 593 9.57 -5.74 7.19
N LEU A 594 9.92 -6.90 7.72
CA LEU A 594 8.94 -7.77 8.38
C LEU A 594 8.28 -7.09 9.60
N GLU A 595 9.05 -6.32 10.37
CA GLU A 595 8.53 -5.58 11.52
C GLU A 595 7.63 -4.42 11.09
N GLU A 596 7.89 -3.82 9.92
CA GLU A 596 6.98 -2.86 9.29
C GLU A 596 5.68 -3.51 8.81
N GLU A 597 5.72 -4.67 8.15
CA GLU A 597 4.51 -5.42 7.78
C GLU A 597 3.71 -5.83 9.02
N ARG A 598 4.36 -6.16 10.13
CA ARG A 598 3.69 -6.46 11.40
C ARG A 598 3.01 -5.23 11.99
N ARG A 599 3.65 -4.05 11.93
CA ARG A 599 3.02 -2.77 12.30
C ARG A 599 1.84 -2.44 11.40
N LEU A 600 1.91 -2.78 10.11
CA LEU A 600 0.81 -2.65 9.18
C LEU A 600 -0.37 -3.57 9.56
N ALA A 601 -0.09 -4.81 9.98
CA ALA A 601 -1.11 -5.74 10.49
C ALA A 601 -1.74 -5.23 11.79
N TYR A 602 -0.92 -4.72 12.71
CA TYR A 602 -1.39 -4.06 13.93
C TYR A 602 -2.30 -2.86 13.62
N VAL A 603 -1.95 -2.01 12.65
CA VAL A 603 -2.81 -0.90 12.21
C VAL A 603 -4.14 -1.44 11.69
N GLY A 604 -4.14 -2.48 10.85
CA GLY A 604 -5.34 -3.12 10.31
C GLY A 604 -6.28 -3.65 11.39
N ILE A 605 -5.76 -4.42 12.35
CA ILE A 605 -6.54 -4.98 13.47
C ILE A 605 -7.14 -3.86 14.32
N THR A 606 -6.35 -2.82 14.63
CA THR A 606 -6.79 -1.68 15.45
C THR A 606 -7.70 -0.67 14.73
N ARG A 607 -8.12 -0.96 13.49
CA ARG A 607 -9.19 -0.21 12.80
C ARG A 607 -10.58 -0.71 13.19
N ALA A 608 -10.68 -1.97 13.61
CA ALA A 608 -11.95 -2.59 13.99
C ALA A 608 -12.40 -2.09 15.37
N MET A 609 -13.64 -1.62 15.47
CA MET A 609 -14.22 -1.20 16.75
C MET A 609 -14.90 -2.37 17.46
N GLN A 610 -15.79 -3.09 16.76
CA GLN A 610 -16.62 -4.14 17.36
C GLN A 610 -16.28 -5.53 16.82
N LYS A 611 -16.16 -5.67 15.49
CA LYS A 611 -16.01 -6.97 14.83
C LYS A 611 -14.86 -6.95 13.84
N LEU A 612 -13.99 -7.96 13.96
CA LEU A 612 -12.88 -8.20 13.03
C LEU A 612 -13.05 -9.58 12.40
N VAL A 613 -13.06 -9.61 11.07
CA VAL A 613 -13.08 -10.84 10.27
C VAL A 613 -11.77 -10.90 9.50
N ILE A 614 -11.05 -12.00 9.65
CA ILE A 614 -9.79 -12.28 8.94
C ILE A 614 -10.07 -13.43 7.96
N SER A 615 -9.69 -13.26 6.70
CA SER A 615 -9.80 -14.31 5.70
C SER A 615 -8.47 -14.57 4.98
N TYR A 616 -8.29 -15.82 4.57
CA TYR A 616 -7.20 -16.25 3.70
C TYR A 616 -7.73 -17.28 2.71
N ALA A 617 -7.12 -17.36 1.53
CA ALA A 617 -7.41 -18.39 0.54
C ALA A 617 -6.31 -19.46 0.49
N GLU A 618 -6.68 -20.74 0.42
CA GLU A 618 -5.73 -21.85 0.26
C GLU A 618 -5.05 -21.83 -1.11
N THR A 619 -5.82 -21.45 -2.12
CA THR A 619 -5.35 -21.23 -3.49
C THR A 619 -5.67 -19.82 -3.90
N ARG A 620 -4.72 -19.13 -4.52
CA ARG A 620 -4.96 -17.82 -5.09
C ARG A 620 -4.38 -17.72 -6.47
N ARG A 621 -5.19 -17.28 -7.43
CA ARG A 621 -4.64 -16.81 -8.71
C ARG A 621 -4.16 -15.39 -8.53
N LEU A 622 -2.84 -15.25 -8.47
CA LEU A 622 -2.17 -13.96 -8.58
C LEU A 622 -1.39 -13.98 -9.89
N TYR A 623 -1.58 -12.94 -10.70
CA TYR A 623 -0.78 -12.71 -11.90
C TYR A 623 -0.89 -13.82 -12.95
N GLY A 624 -2.07 -14.42 -13.07
CA GLY A 624 -2.33 -15.54 -13.98
C GLY A 624 -1.71 -16.89 -13.56
N SER A 625 -0.96 -16.93 -12.44
CA SER A 625 -0.40 -18.14 -11.86
C SER A 625 -1.16 -18.57 -10.61
N GLU A 626 -1.40 -19.87 -10.45
CA GLU A 626 -1.99 -20.42 -9.22
C GLU A 626 -0.90 -20.56 -8.16
N THR A 627 -1.11 -19.89 -7.03
CA THR A 627 -0.23 -19.95 -5.87
C THR A 627 -0.95 -20.63 -4.71
N TYR A 628 -0.25 -21.57 -4.07
CA TYR A 628 -0.72 -22.22 -2.85
C TYR A 628 -0.05 -21.51 -1.68
N ASN A 629 -0.79 -20.60 -1.05
CA ASN A 629 -0.26 -19.79 0.03
C ASN A 629 -0.62 -20.40 1.38
N LYS A 630 0.33 -20.36 2.31
CA LYS A 630 0.08 -20.76 3.69
C LYS A 630 -0.58 -19.58 4.43
N VAL A 631 -1.35 -19.89 5.47
CA VAL A 631 -1.86 -18.88 6.40
C VAL A 631 -0.71 -17.99 6.89
N SER A 632 -0.92 -16.68 6.87
CA SER A 632 0.06 -15.71 7.36
C SER A 632 0.50 -16.03 8.78
N ARG A 633 1.79 -15.82 9.06
CA ARG A 633 2.33 -15.85 10.43
C ARG A 633 1.60 -14.89 11.37
N PHE A 634 1.04 -13.78 10.87
CA PHE A 634 0.32 -12.81 11.71
C PHE A 634 -0.92 -13.43 12.35
N VAL A 635 -1.57 -14.40 11.70
CA VAL A 635 -2.69 -15.14 12.29
C VAL A 635 -2.19 -16.09 13.40
N ARG A 636 -1.02 -16.69 13.23
CA ARG A 636 -0.40 -17.60 14.21
C ARG A 636 0.16 -16.87 15.43
N GLU A 637 0.52 -15.61 15.26
CA GLU A 637 0.99 -14.71 16.32
C GLU A 637 -0.17 -14.22 17.22
N ILE A 638 -1.43 -14.35 16.78
CA ILE A 638 -2.62 -14.04 17.59
C ILE A 638 -2.99 -15.25 18.48
N PRO A 639 -3.34 -15.03 19.76
CA PRO A 639 -3.77 -16.10 20.66
C PRO A 639 -4.97 -16.87 20.12
N SER A 640 -4.87 -18.20 20.03
CA SER A 640 -5.91 -19.06 19.47
C SER A 640 -7.23 -19.01 20.24
N ALA A 641 -7.21 -18.63 21.51
CA ALA A 641 -8.41 -18.45 22.33
C ALA A 641 -9.29 -17.25 21.88
N LEU A 642 -8.72 -16.30 21.14
CA LEU A 642 -9.41 -15.12 20.63
C LEU A 642 -9.93 -15.32 19.19
N ILE A 643 -9.50 -16.40 18.53
CA ILE A 643 -9.87 -16.71 17.16
C ILE A 643 -10.98 -17.76 17.16
N GLN A 644 -12.05 -17.48 16.42
CA GLN A 644 -13.09 -18.45 16.10
C GLN A 644 -13.01 -18.81 14.62
N GLU A 645 -12.63 -20.06 14.34
CA GLU A 645 -12.65 -20.58 12.97
C GLU A 645 -14.09 -20.76 12.48
N VAL A 646 -14.41 -20.13 11.35
CA VAL A 646 -15.70 -20.26 10.69
C VAL A 646 -15.64 -21.50 9.79
N ARG A 647 -16.19 -22.61 10.27
CA ARG A 647 -16.20 -23.88 9.54
C ARG A 647 -17.34 -23.90 8.51
N LEU A 648 -17.00 -24.16 7.25
CA LEU A 648 -17.94 -24.59 6.23
C LEU A 648 -18.41 -26.02 6.56
N SER A 649 -19.47 -26.15 7.38
CA SER A 649 -20.33 -27.33 7.61
C SER A 649 -20.43 -27.91 9.05
N ASN A 650 -21.66 -28.27 9.39
CA ASN A 650 -22.17 -28.93 10.61
C ASN A 650 -21.63 -30.35 10.83
N SER A 651 -20.34 -30.52 11.09
CA SER A 651 -19.85 -31.77 11.70
C SER A 651 -19.04 -31.49 12.96
N VAL A 652 -19.68 -31.73 14.11
CA VAL A 652 -19.00 -31.84 15.39
C VAL A 652 -18.16 -33.13 15.31
N SER A 653 -16.86 -32.99 15.07
CA SER A 653 -15.92 -34.09 15.27
C SER A 653 -15.99 -34.50 16.74
N ARG A 654 -16.65 -35.64 17.02
CA ARG A 654 -16.69 -36.21 18.37
C ARG A 654 -15.26 -36.46 18.85
N PRO A 655 -14.87 -36.01 20.05
CA PRO A 655 -13.56 -36.35 20.58
C PRO A 655 -13.53 -37.85 20.86
N PHE A 656 -12.61 -38.56 20.22
CA PHE A 656 -12.32 -39.95 20.54
C PHE A 656 -11.63 -39.96 21.92
N GLY A 657 -12.42 -40.17 22.97
CA GLY A 657 -11.95 -40.27 24.35
C GLY A 657 -11.02 -41.47 24.50
N GLY A 658 -9.76 -41.20 24.84
CA GLY A 658 -8.79 -42.23 25.19
C GLY A 658 -9.10 -42.85 26.55
N SER A 659 -9.35 -44.16 26.57
CA SER A 659 -9.13 -45.01 27.76
C SER A 659 -7.99 -45.96 27.46
N SER A 660 -6.94 -45.88 28.27
CA SER A 660 -5.68 -46.61 28.14
C SER A 660 -5.83 -48.12 28.33
N GLN A 661 -5.32 -48.92 27.39
CA GLN A 661 -4.50 -50.09 27.73
C GLN A 661 -3.66 -50.52 26.52
N GLY A 662 -2.38 -50.73 26.76
CA GLY A 662 -1.35 -50.78 25.73
C GLY A 662 -1.36 -52.03 24.88
N THR A 663 -1.09 -51.86 23.59
CA THR A 663 -0.11 -52.62 22.82
C THR A 663 0.03 -51.92 21.46
N SER A 664 1.26 -51.77 21.00
CA SER A 664 1.60 -51.31 19.67
C SER A 664 0.96 -52.21 18.61
N SER A 665 -0.09 -51.73 17.93
CA SER A 665 -0.56 -52.34 16.68
C SER A 665 -1.09 -51.26 15.74
N SER A 666 -0.64 -51.39 14.49
CA SER A 666 -0.82 -50.54 13.33
C SER A 666 -2.29 -50.34 12.93
N MET A 667 -2.76 -49.08 12.91
CA MET A 667 -4.09 -48.68 12.43
C MET A 667 -4.28 -48.73 10.89
N PHE A 668 -3.36 -49.34 10.14
CA PHE A 668 -3.44 -49.40 8.67
C PHE A 668 -3.18 -50.78 8.05
N ALA A 669 -3.15 -51.85 8.86
CA ALA A 669 -3.03 -53.20 8.31
C ALA A 669 -4.36 -53.60 7.63
N GLY A 670 -4.36 -53.62 6.29
CA GLY A 670 -5.41 -54.28 5.51
C GLY A 670 -6.23 -53.43 4.52
N SER A 671 -5.89 -52.16 4.27
CA SER A 671 -6.50 -51.44 3.14
C SER A 671 -5.87 -51.91 1.83
N GLU A 672 -6.64 -52.62 1.01
CA GLU A 672 -6.25 -53.03 -0.35
C GLU A 672 -6.08 -51.81 -1.26
N ILE A 673 -5.00 -51.77 -2.03
CA ILE A 673 -4.77 -50.72 -3.01
C ILE A 673 -5.66 -51.01 -4.24
N PRO A 674 -6.59 -50.11 -4.63
CA PRO A 674 -7.57 -50.38 -5.68
C PRO A 674 -6.93 -50.84 -7.00
N GLN A 675 -7.40 -52.00 -7.51
CA GLN A 675 -6.95 -52.63 -8.76
C GLN A 675 -5.48 -53.06 -8.79
N THR A 676 -4.90 -53.42 -7.63
CA THR A 676 -3.55 -54.01 -7.54
C THR A 676 -3.53 -55.19 -6.57
N ALA A 677 -2.47 -56.01 -6.63
CA ALA A 677 -2.31 -57.19 -5.77
C ALA A 677 -1.64 -56.89 -4.40
N PHE A 678 -1.49 -55.62 -4.04
CA PHE A 678 -0.75 -55.19 -2.85
C PHE A 678 -1.66 -54.47 -1.84
N SER A 679 -1.33 -54.62 -0.56
CA SER A 679 -2.05 -54.02 0.57
C SER A 679 -1.13 -53.16 1.43
N LEU A 680 -1.72 -52.16 2.08
CA LEU A 680 -1.02 -51.28 3.01
C LEU A 680 -0.57 -52.09 4.24
N GLY A 681 0.70 -51.94 4.62
CA GLY A 681 1.35 -52.75 5.65
C GLY A 681 1.93 -54.09 5.17
N GLN A 682 1.78 -54.45 3.89
CA GLN A 682 2.37 -55.67 3.34
C GLN A 682 3.89 -55.57 3.20
N ARG A 683 4.60 -56.67 3.48
CA ARG A 683 6.03 -56.80 3.21
C ARG A 683 6.25 -57.15 1.75
N VAL A 684 7.17 -56.44 1.12
CA VAL A 684 7.54 -56.60 -0.29
C VAL A 684 9.05 -56.65 -0.41
N ARG A 685 9.55 -57.37 -1.42
CA ARG A 685 10.96 -57.40 -1.78
C ARG A 685 11.18 -56.66 -3.09
N HIS A 686 12.19 -55.80 -3.12
CA HIS A 686 12.65 -55.12 -4.32
C HIS A 686 14.08 -55.59 -4.67
N ALA A 687 14.33 -55.90 -5.95
CA ALA A 687 15.62 -56.47 -6.38
C ALA A 687 16.85 -55.60 -6.05
N LEU A 688 16.68 -54.27 -5.95
CA LEU A 688 17.76 -53.32 -5.63
C LEU A 688 17.76 -52.82 -4.19
N PHE A 689 16.61 -52.81 -3.51
CA PHE A 689 16.45 -52.13 -2.22
C PHE A 689 16.14 -53.09 -1.05
N GLY A 690 16.10 -54.40 -1.32
CA GLY A 690 15.87 -55.41 -0.30
C GLY A 690 14.41 -55.50 0.14
N GLU A 691 14.19 -55.93 1.37
CA GLU A 691 12.85 -56.08 1.96
C GLU A 691 12.37 -54.77 2.55
N GLY A 692 11.09 -54.48 2.41
CA GLY A 692 10.46 -53.28 2.94
C GLY A 692 8.96 -53.42 3.12
N THR A 693 8.36 -52.49 3.84
CA THR A 693 6.92 -52.48 4.13
C THR A 693 6.24 -51.31 3.44
N ILE A 694 5.11 -51.56 2.77
CA ILE A 694 4.30 -50.51 2.13
C ILE A 694 3.64 -49.66 3.23
N LEU A 695 3.98 -48.37 3.27
CA LEU A 695 3.47 -47.41 4.26
C LEU A 695 2.34 -46.52 3.74
N ASN A 696 2.26 -46.29 2.42
CA ASN A 696 1.24 -45.45 1.81
C ASN A 696 1.11 -45.73 0.30
N PHE A 697 0.03 -45.28 -0.33
CA PHE A 697 -0.13 -45.29 -1.78
C PHE A 697 -0.85 -44.04 -2.29
N GLU A 698 -0.56 -43.65 -3.54
CA GLU A 698 -1.23 -42.58 -4.28
C GLU A 698 -1.62 -43.08 -5.67
N GLY A 699 -2.87 -42.85 -6.08
CA GLY A 699 -3.42 -43.25 -7.37
C GLY A 699 -4.01 -44.67 -7.39
N SER A 700 -4.36 -45.16 -8.58
CA SER A 700 -4.99 -46.47 -8.79
C SER A 700 -4.39 -47.22 -10.00
N GLY A 701 -4.45 -48.56 -9.98
CA GLY A 701 -4.00 -49.41 -11.08
C GLY A 701 -2.50 -49.33 -11.39
N ALA A 702 -2.12 -49.46 -12.67
CA ALA A 702 -0.73 -49.56 -13.11
C ALA A 702 0.11 -48.28 -12.94
N GLN A 703 -0.54 -47.12 -12.73
CA GLN A 703 0.12 -45.83 -12.46
C GLN A 703 0.19 -45.51 -10.95
N ALA A 704 -0.31 -46.39 -10.09
CA ALA A 704 -0.26 -46.18 -8.65
C ALA A 704 1.19 -46.14 -8.15
N ARG A 705 1.47 -45.17 -7.29
CA ARG A 705 2.74 -45.00 -6.59
C ARG A 705 2.57 -45.52 -5.18
N VAL A 706 3.52 -46.32 -4.73
CA VAL A 706 3.56 -46.87 -3.37
C VAL A 706 4.78 -46.32 -2.65
N GLN A 707 4.59 -45.92 -1.39
CA GLN A 707 5.67 -45.57 -0.50
C GLN A 707 6.10 -46.82 0.25
N VAL A 708 7.31 -47.31 -0.01
CA VAL A 708 7.87 -48.50 0.65
C VAL A 708 9.02 -48.07 1.56
N ASN A 709 8.97 -48.51 2.81
CA ASN A 709 10.07 -48.31 3.75
C ASN A 709 10.95 -49.56 3.77
N PHE A 710 12.13 -49.46 3.14
CA PHE A 710 13.12 -50.52 3.08
C PHE A 710 13.97 -50.53 4.35
N GLU A 711 14.35 -51.72 4.83
CA GLU A 711 15.10 -51.86 6.08
C GLU A 711 16.48 -51.19 6.03
N ASP A 712 17.16 -51.27 4.88
CA ASP A 712 18.52 -50.74 4.71
C ASP A 712 18.57 -49.31 4.12
N GLU A 713 17.52 -48.91 3.39
CA GLU A 713 17.53 -47.72 2.51
C GLU A 713 16.46 -46.67 2.86
N GLY A 714 15.61 -46.93 3.86
CA GLY A 714 14.54 -46.02 4.30
C GLY A 714 13.36 -45.92 3.33
N SER A 715 12.55 -44.86 3.49
CA SER A 715 11.28 -44.69 2.76
C SER A 715 11.47 -44.12 1.35
N LYS A 716 11.04 -44.87 0.33
CA LYS A 716 11.09 -44.46 -1.09
C LYS A 716 9.73 -44.60 -1.77
N TRP A 717 9.43 -43.67 -2.68
CA TRP A 717 8.25 -43.72 -3.54
C TRP A 717 8.58 -44.46 -4.84
N LEU A 718 7.80 -45.49 -5.14
CA LEU A 718 7.99 -46.36 -6.30
C LEU A 718 6.70 -46.48 -7.09
N MET A 719 6.77 -46.38 -8.41
CA MET A 719 5.62 -46.60 -9.29
C MET A 719 5.48 -48.09 -9.60
N LEU A 720 4.32 -48.68 -9.32
CA LEU A 720 4.12 -50.14 -9.36
C LEU A 720 4.44 -50.77 -10.73
N SER A 721 4.20 -50.06 -11.83
CA SER A 721 4.52 -50.54 -13.19
C SER A 721 6.01 -50.76 -13.46
N TYR A 722 6.89 -50.01 -12.79
CA TYR A 722 8.34 -50.07 -13.00
C TYR A 722 9.09 -50.75 -11.86
N ALA A 723 8.49 -50.80 -10.66
CA ALA A 723 9.17 -51.22 -9.44
C ALA A 723 9.40 -52.74 -9.33
N LYS A 724 8.66 -53.59 -10.06
CA LYS A 724 8.77 -55.07 -9.99
C LYS A 724 8.92 -55.59 -8.55
N LEU A 725 7.96 -55.24 -7.70
CA LEU A 725 7.93 -55.67 -6.31
C LEU A 725 7.41 -57.11 -6.22
N ASP A 726 8.07 -57.95 -5.44
CA ASP A 726 7.60 -59.29 -5.11
C ASP A 726 6.93 -59.27 -3.73
N ALA A 727 5.72 -59.83 -3.62
CA ALA A 727 5.02 -59.99 -2.35
C ALA A 727 5.69 -61.09 -1.50
N LEU A 728 5.92 -60.82 -0.20
CA LEU A 728 6.46 -61.78 0.76
C LEU A 728 5.41 -62.35 1.71
#